data_AF-Q3M5M6-F1
#
_entry.id   AF-Q3M5M6-F1
#
_cell.length_a   1.000
_cell.length_b   1.000
_cell.length_c   1.000
_cell.angle_alpha   90.00
_cell.angle_beta   90.00
_cell.angle_gamma   90.00
#
_symmetry.space_group_name_H-M   'P 1'
#
loop_
_entity.id
_entity.type
_entity.pdbx_description
1 polymer ?
#
loop_
_entity_poly.entity_id
_entity_poly.type
_entity_poly.pdbx_seq_one_letter_code
_entity_poly.pdbx_strand_id
1 'polypeptide(L)'
;MSPLGIGSSDSTYIFTTGEAKLWILLVGINEYQDVSLPNLRYPAGDCEALGDALAKVTQRFLRKEVIIHHDFMEDTPTLKTVCRSLERIVSKAKPTDSIFLYFSGHGMLEPDTQDVVLCLSDTRQENLPDTGLPVQKLLQILETSRTNQQLVCLDTCHSGDMKMPQINNASFRELNITETLLNPATNLVNALRKRASRSKGFCALLSCDQGQQSWEFPELGHGAFTYYLVRGLLGEAADSHGVIEADGLYKYVYRQTLQYIDKLNHQLRLINKQKLNRGDRKLYPEYPLQTPKRIVEGVGEFILGFKYDADESHQQRRALVIDGLSNKINTDLIDIFAHAGDFQAECWHQQSKSWSDIEIRIKGFLDRDSKSTIKSPPYLELIKPTPTCLLYLRGYIEENENGEAWFILGNGVLLSRSYLKQQLQRATKTQQIIILDCPNTNSLKKWIEYCQCGTEYGQCIIAATSTIDKSELFCQTLHNILASVNVQVGLSVSKLIAELQKRLPKQDVRLDFWISETQTIIDILPSKNYPNFSQRPYLQRNQQEQQKKFPSHHLDDVTEIPSTTLPLPSPIPVTSEAIETVKPQLNLLLSSEQLTELENLLKQSLGIVAPIVLKKALKVNNGTELIRTLANYLPHKEQEKFKEQALFILNKKSSFSLSRSANEQTINAAFLGKCERELTNLIGSDARLNIQHILESHTQITSKELVDKLIAKIPDPQLALKFKQRIWG
;
A
#
# COMPACT_ATOMS: atom_id res chain seq x y z
N MET A 1 -17.98 32.57 2.62
CA MET A 1 -19.01 31.52 2.45
C MET A 1 -19.15 31.27 0.97
N SER A 2 -18.88 30.06 0.50
CA SER A 2 -19.11 29.68 -0.89
C SER A 2 -20.59 29.37 -1.08
N PRO A 3 -21.24 29.77 -2.18
CA PRO A 3 -22.62 29.36 -2.44
C PRO A 3 -22.64 27.85 -2.66
N LEU A 4 -23.59 27.18 -2.01
CA LEU A 4 -23.93 25.78 -2.27
C LEU A 4 -24.44 25.71 -3.72
N GLY A 5 -23.67 25.08 -4.61
CA GLY A 5 -24.14 24.71 -5.93
C GLY A 5 -25.29 23.72 -5.77
N ILE A 6 -26.49 24.13 -6.15
CA ILE A 6 -27.61 23.22 -6.36
C ILE A 6 -27.25 22.46 -7.63
N GLY A 7 -26.90 21.17 -7.49
CA GLY A 7 -26.63 20.27 -8.60
C GLY A 7 -27.74 20.36 -9.63
N SER A 8 -27.44 20.91 -10.81
CA SER A 8 -28.42 20.89 -11.90
C SER A 8 -28.37 19.53 -12.57
N SER A 9 -29.52 18.85 -12.63
CA SER A 9 -29.71 17.52 -13.22
C SER A 9 -29.16 17.40 -14.66
N ASP A 10 -29.02 18.52 -15.37
CA ASP A 10 -28.74 18.60 -16.80
C ASP A 10 -27.30 18.19 -17.15
N SER A 11 -26.29 18.58 -16.36
CA SER A 11 -24.88 18.24 -16.63
C SER A 11 -24.62 16.74 -16.50
N THR A 12 -25.24 16.12 -15.49
CA THR A 12 -25.18 14.68 -15.22
C THR A 12 -25.87 13.87 -16.32
N TYR A 13 -26.99 14.40 -16.84
CA TYR A 13 -27.81 13.74 -17.85
C TYR A 13 -27.09 13.64 -19.22
N ILE A 14 -26.44 14.71 -19.68
CA ILE A 14 -25.81 14.80 -21.03
C ILE A 14 -24.70 13.74 -21.24
N PHE A 15 -23.92 13.39 -20.22
CA PHE A 15 -22.90 12.33 -20.32
C PHE A 15 -23.52 10.92 -20.36
N THR A 16 -24.63 10.72 -19.65
CA THR A 16 -25.35 9.43 -19.62
C THR A 16 -26.20 9.19 -20.85
N THR A 17 -26.64 10.25 -21.54
CA THR A 17 -27.37 10.16 -22.82
C THR A 17 -26.46 10.10 -24.04
N GLY A 18 -25.15 10.32 -23.89
CA GLY A 18 -24.16 10.26 -24.97
C GLY A 18 -24.11 11.50 -25.87
N GLU A 19 -24.76 12.59 -25.45
CA GLU A 19 -24.74 13.89 -26.11
C GLU A 19 -23.39 14.61 -25.94
N ALA A 20 -22.66 14.30 -24.86
CA ALA A 20 -21.30 14.74 -24.59
C ALA A 20 -20.29 13.59 -24.69
N LYS A 21 -19.08 13.91 -25.15
CA LYS A 21 -17.92 13.00 -25.10
C LYS A 21 -16.87 13.51 -24.11
N LEU A 22 -16.30 12.59 -23.33
CA LEU A 22 -15.13 12.87 -22.50
C LEU A 22 -13.83 12.48 -23.23
N TRP A 23 -12.95 13.45 -23.45
CA TRP A 23 -11.60 13.24 -23.98
C TRP A 23 -10.61 13.22 -22.84
N ILE A 24 -9.79 12.18 -22.75
CA ILE A 24 -8.81 11.99 -21.68
C ILE A 24 -7.43 11.86 -22.33
N LEU A 25 -6.50 12.74 -21.94
CA LEU A 25 -5.09 12.64 -22.30
C LEU A 25 -4.24 12.54 -21.03
N LEU A 26 -3.55 11.41 -20.85
CA LEU A 26 -2.65 11.16 -19.74
C LEU A 26 -1.21 11.08 -20.27
N VAL A 27 -0.31 11.88 -19.72
CA VAL A 27 1.10 11.93 -20.10
C VAL A 27 1.96 11.77 -18.86
N GLY A 28 2.84 10.77 -18.83
CA GLY A 28 3.76 10.50 -17.73
C GLY A 28 5.15 10.18 -18.25
N ILE A 29 6.18 10.79 -17.67
CA ILE A 29 7.56 10.61 -18.12
C ILE A 29 8.44 10.17 -16.95
N ASN A 30 8.94 8.94 -17.00
CA ASN A 30 9.92 8.43 -16.06
C ASN A 30 11.35 8.72 -16.54
N GLU A 31 11.63 8.49 -17.82
CA GLU A 31 12.98 8.55 -18.36
C GLU A 31 13.13 9.66 -19.41
N TYR A 32 14.22 10.40 -19.30
CA TYR A 32 14.58 11.47 -20.20
C TYR A 32 15.80 11.07 -21.04
N GLN A 33 15.77 11.38 -22.34
CA GLN A 33 16.92 11.15 -23.22
C GLN A 33 18.13 12.01 -22.84
N ASP A 34 17.86 13.21 -22.32
CA ASP A 34 18.89 14.08 -21.77
C ASP A 34 19.26 13.66 -20.35
N VAL A 35 20.52 13.26 -20.17
CA VAL A 35 21.08 12.79 -18.90
C VAL A 35 21.17 13.86 -17.81
N SER A 36 21.03 15.13 -18.18
CA SER A 36 20.97 16.24 -17.22
C SER A 36 19.65 16.26 -16.45
N LEU A 37 18.58 15.70 -17.03
CA LEU A 37 17.28 15.55 -16.40
C LEU A 37 17.25 14.25 -15.60
N PRO A 38 17.03 14.30 -14.27
CA PRO A 38 17.00 13.09 -13.45
C PRO A 38 15.74 12.26 -13.74
N ASN A 39 15.88 10.95 -13.78
CA ASN A 39 14.73 10.05 -13.94
C ASN A 39 13.78 10.13 -12.74
N LEU A 40 12.49 10.00 -13.03
CA LEU A 40 11.40 9.86 -12.07
C LEU A 40 10.94 8.41 -11.98
N ARG A 41 10.28 8.03 -10.89
CA ARG A 41 9.94 6.63 -10.63
C ARG A 41 8.50 6.28 -10.97
N TYR A 42 7.57 7.21 -10.70
CA TYR A 42 6.14 6.92 -10.70
C TYR A 42 5.28 7.52 -11.83
N PRO A 43 5.68 8.54 -12.62
CA PRO A 43 4.81 9.14 -13.65
C PRO A 43 4.12 8.16 -14.62
N ALA A 44 4.82 7.11 -15.06
CA ALA A 44 4.22 6.07 -15.89
C ALA A 44 3.15 5.25 -15.14
N GLY A 45 3.46 4.82 -13.91
CA GLY A 45 2.52 4.09 -13.05
C GLY A 45 1.33 4.94 -12.60
N ASP A 46 1.56 6.24 -12.40
CA ASP A 46 0.54 7.25 -12.15
C ASP A 46 -0.49 7.31 -13.30
N CYS A 47 -0.01 7.32 -14.55
CA CYS A 47 -0.88 7.35 -15.72
C CYS A 47 -1.70 6.07 -15.88
N GLU A 48 -1.11 4.91 -15.62
CA GLU A 48 -1.83 3.63 -15.63
C GLU A 48 -2.93 3.62 -14.56
N ALA A 49 -2.57 3.92 -13.30
CA ALA A 49 -3.50 3.94 -12.18
C ALA A 49 -4.66 4.94 -12.37
N LEU A 50 -4.35 6.14 -12.90
CA LEU A 50 -5.35 7.15 -13.20
C LEU A 50 -6.25 6.73 -14.37
N GLY A 51 -5.69 6.10 -15.41
CA GLY A 51 -6.43 5.53 -16.52
C GLY A 51 -7.44 4.46 -16.07
N ASP A 52 -7.03 3.54 -15.20
CA ASP A 52 -7.91 2.52 -14.64
C ASP A 52 -9.00 3.10 -13.73
N ALA A 53 -8.66 4.08 -12.89
CA ALA A 53 -9.64 4.75 -12.04
C ALA A 53 -10.68 5.50 -12.87
N LEU A 54 -10.23 6.27 -13.88
CA LEU A 54 -11.11 6.97 -14.81
C LEU A 54 -11.99 5.98 -15.58
N ALA A 55 -11.45 4.84 -16.03
CA ALA A 55 -12.21 3.81 -16.72
C ALA A 55 -13.38 3.27 -15.87
N LYS A 56 -13.15 3.05 -14.57
CA LYS A 56 -14.18 2.59 -13.61
C LYS A 56 -15.26 3.64 -13.36
N VAL A 57 -14.87 4.89 -13.11
CA VAL A 57 -15.82 5.93 -12.65
C VAL A 57 -16.62 6.52 -13.80
N THR A 58 -16.10 6.41 -15.03
CA THR A 58 -16.77 6.86 -16.26
C THR A 58 -17.54 5.72 -16.94
N GLN A 59 -17.88 4.63 -16.26
CA GLN A 59 -18.64 3.52 -16.86
C GLN A 59 -20.01 3.96 -17.38
N ARG A 60 -20.64 4.94 -16.72
CA ARG A 60 -21.93 5.51 -17.13
C ARG A 60 -21.81 6.48 -18.32
N PHE A 61 -20.60 6.80 -18.78
CA PHE A 61 -20.38 7.74 -19.88
C PHE A 61 -20.37 6.97 -21.19
N LEU A 62 -21.38 7.19 -22.05
CA LEU A 62 -21.53 6.42 -23.30
C LEU A 62 -20.44 6.72 -24.33
N ARG A 63 -19.84 7.91 -24.28
CA ARG A 63 -18.79 8.35 -25.22
C ARG A 63 -17.59 8.85 -24.46
N LYS A 64 -16.48 8.12 -24.56
CA LYS A 64 -15.19 8.53 -24.04
C LYS A 64 -14.06 8.09 -24.96
N GLU A 65 -12.96 8.83 -24.94
CA GLU A 65 -11.74 8.46 -25.62
C GLU A 65 -10.54 8.74 -24.74
N VAL A 66 -9.73 7.71 -24.50
CA VAL A 66 -8.58 7.75 -23.60
C VAL A 66 -7.31 7.59 -24.43
N ILE A 67 -6.40 8.53 -24.29
CA ILE A 67 -5.07 8.53 -24.89
C ILE A 67 -4.07 8.57 -23.76
N ILE A 68 -3.14 7.61 -23.73
CA ILE A 68 -2.14 7.49 -22.69
C ILE A 68 -0.76 7.42 -23.35
N HIS A 69 0.15 8.30 -22.93
CA HIS A 69 1.56 8.31 -23.34
C HIS A 69 2.45 8.22 -22.11
N HIS A 70 3.20 7.12 -21.98
CA HIS A 70 4.29 6.96 -21.00
C HIS A 70 5.37 6.03 -21.55
N ASP A 71 6.45 5.87 -20.81
CA ASP A 71 7.68 5.17 -21.23
C ASP A 71 7.46 3.71 -21.65
N PHE A 72 6.39 3.08 -21.17
CA PHE A 72 6.08 1.66 -21.46
C PHE A 72 5.09 1.44 -22.60
N MET A 73 4.64 2.54 -23.25
CA MET A 73 3.76 2.53 -24.42
C MET A 73 4.58 2.50 -25.71
N GLU A 74 3.99 2.01 -26.79
CA GLU A 74 4.60 2.06 -28.13
C GLU A 74 4.78 3.52 -28.60
N ASP A 75 3.74 4.34 -28.41
CA ASP A 75 3.81 5.79 -28.61
C ASP A 75 4.37 6.47 -27.36
N THR A 76 5.69 6.56 -27.28
CA THR A 76 6.42 7.23 -26.19
C THR A 76 6.07 8.74 -26.09
N PRO A 77 6.19 9.35 -24.89
CA PRO A 77 5.74 10.72 -24.62
C PRO A 77 6.73 11.77 -25.15
N THR A 78 6.95 11.79 -26.46
CA THR A 78 7.74 12.81 -27.16
C THR A 78 6.92 14.07 -27.46
N LEU A 79 7.59 15.21 -27.70
CA LEU A 79 6.91 16.46 -28.09
C LEU A 79 5.99 16.29 -29.29
N LYS A 80 6.48 15.58 -30.31
CA LYS A 80 5.72 15.31 -31.54
C LYS A 80 4.47 14.48 -31.25
N THR A 81 4.58 13.44 -30.43
CA THR A 81 3.46 12.55 -30.11
C THR A 81 2.40 13.27 -29.28
N VAL A 82 2.82 13.97 -28.22
CA VAL A 82 1.91 14.70 -27.33
C VAL A 82 1.19 15.83 -28.06
N CYS A 83 1.90 16.64 -28.86
CA CYS A 83 1.27 17.70 -29.65
C CYS A 83 0.26 17.15 -30.66
N ARG A 84 0.59 16.05 -31.36
CA ARG A 84 -0.34 15.40 -32.29
C ARG A 84 -1.64 14.96 -31.59
N SER A 85 -1.52 14.38 -30.40
CA SER A 85 -2.68 13.96 -29.61
C SER A 85 -3.52 15.14 -29.15
N LEU A 86 -2.89 16.23 -28.71
CA LEU A 86 -3.58 17.49 -28.36
C LEU A 86 -4.34 18.07 -29.55
N GLU A 87 -3.68 18.25 -30.70
CA GLU A 87 -4.27 18.77 -31.94
C GLU A 87 -5.45 17.91 -32.41
N ARG A 88 -5.33 16.59 -32.27
CA ARG A 88 -6.41 15.64 -32.60
C ARG A 88 -7.61 15.79 -31.68
N ILE A 89 -7.40 16.02 -30.39
CA ILE A 89 -8.51 16.25 -29.44
C ILE A 89 -9.21 17.55 -29.79
N VAL A 90 -8.48 18.67 -29.85
CA VAL A 90 -9.10 20.00 -30.01
C VAL A 90 -9.79 20.18 -31.36
N SER A 91 -9.31 19.50 -32.42
CA SER A 91 -9.96 19.53 -33.75
C SER A 91 -11.25 18.72 -33.83
N LYS A 92 -11.40 17.66 -33.03
CA LYS A 92 -12.57 16.78 -33.03
C LYS A 92 -13.59 17.12 -31.95
N ALA A 93 -13.18 17.82 -30.91
CA ALA A 93 -14.03 18.07 -29.75
C ALA A 93 -15.14 19.09 -30.06
N LYS A 94 -16.34 18.81 -29.54
CA LYS A 94 -17.54 19.63 -29.72
C LYS A 94 -17.79 20.53 -28.49
N PRO A 95 -18.66 21.55 -28.59
CA PRO A 95 -19.00 22.40 -27.44
C PRO A 95 -19.53 21.66 -26.21
N THR A 96 -20.28 20.57 -26.41
CA THR A 96 -20.81 19.71 -25.35
C THR A 96 -19.76 18.76 -24.76
N ASP A 97 -18.61 18.58 -25.42
CA ASP A 97 -17.56 17.68 -24.97
C ASP A 97 -16.74 18.29 -23.83
N SER A 98 -16.07 17.42 -23.08
CA SER A 98 -15.14 17.77 -22.01
C SER A 98 -13.75 17.21 -22.26
N ILE A 99 -12.73 17.94 -21.83
CA ILE A 99 -11.33 17.50 -21.90
C ILE A 99 -10.77 17.36 -20.49
N PHE A 100 -10.19 16.21 -20.20
CA PHE A 100 -9.36 15.93 -19.03
C PHE A 100 -7.93 15.71 -19.51
N LEU A 101 -7.01 16.56 -19.06
CA LEU A 101 -5.58 16.43 -19.33
C LEU A 101 -4.84 16.21 -18.03
N TYR A 102 -3.98 15.21 -17.98
CA TYR A 102 -3.06 14.97 -16.88
C TYR A 102 -1.64 14.88 -17.40
N PHE A 103 -0.72 15.57 -16.73
CA PHE A 103 0.70 15.55 -17.02
C PHE A 103 1.48 15.29 -15.72
N SER A 104 2.39 14.32 -15.75
CA SER A 104 3.34 14.04 -14.66
C SER A 104 4.77 13.96 -15.19
N GLY A 105 5.66 14.77 -14.64
CA GLY A 105 7.04 14.91 -15.10
C GLY A 105 7.72 16.19 -14.59
N HIS A 106 8.92 16.50 -15.12
CA HIS A 106 9.61 17.75 -14.81
C HIS A 106 8.96 18.97 -15.46
N GLY A 107 9.01 20.10 -14.74
CA GLY A 107 8.71 21.42 -15.26
C GLY A 107 9.88 22.36 -15.02
N MET A 108 10.38 23.01 -16.06
CA MET A 108 11.54 23.90 -15.99
C MET A 108 11.19 25.32 -16.42
N LEU A 109 11.89 26.31 -15.89
CA LEU A 109 11.86 27.66 -16.44
C LEU A 109 12.82 27.74 -17.62
N GLU A 110 12.31 28.28 -18.72
CA GLU A 110 13.17 28.71 -19.80
C GLU A 110 13.90 30.01 -19.38
N PRO A 111 15.24 30.09 -19.50
CA PRO A 111 16.01 31.18 -18.90
C PRO A 111 15.68 32.59 -19.42
N ASP A 112 15.26 32.74 -20.68
CA ASP A 112 15.16 34.03 -21.36
C ASP A 112 13.76 34.63 -21.25
N THR A 113 12.75 33.83 -21.58
CA THR A 113 11.32 34.13 -21.56
C THR A 113 10.71 33.99 -20.18
N GLN A 114 11.33 33.20 -19.28
CA GLN A 114 10.75 32.83 -17.99
C GLN A 114 9.44 32.04 -18.10
N ASP A 115 9.16 31.47 -19.27
CA ASP A 115 8.03 30.58 -19.48
C ASP A 115 8.31 29.21 -18.88
N VAL A 116 7.27 28.56 -18.36
CA VAL A 116 7.37 27.22 -17.81
C VAL A 116 7.21 26.21 -18.93
N VAL A 117 8.18 25.31 -19.05
CA VAL A 117 8.25 24.25 -20.06
C VAL A 117 8.07 22.91 -19.37
N LEU A 118 7.09 22.13 -19.84
CA LEU A 118 6.88 20.75 -19.44
C LEU A 118 7.86 19.85 -20.20
N CYS A 119 8.70 19.11 -19.48
CA CYS A 119 9.72 18.25 -20.07
C CYS A 119 9.12 16.91 -20.51
N LEU A 120 9.35 16.57 -21.77
CA LEU A 120 8.95 15.34 -22.44
C LEU A 120 10.16 14.40 -22.60
N SER A 121 9.94 13.16 -23.02
CA SER A 121 11.03 12.15 -23.05
C SER A 121 12.21 12.56 -23.93
N ASP A 122 11.97 13.37 -24.97
CA ASP A 122 12.96 13.88 -25.92
C ASP A 122 13.40 15.34 -25.64
N THR A 123 13.02 15.90 -24.49
CA THR A 123 13.44 17.23 -24.08
C THR A 123 14.93 17.28 -23.79
N ARG A 124 15.56 18.37 -24.25
CA ARG A 124 16.96 18.72 -24.01
C ARG A 124 17.02 20.01 -23.22
N GLN A 125 17.76 20.02 -22.12
CA GLN A 125 17.88 21.17 -21.22
C GLN A 125 18.49 22.39 -21.93
N GLU A 126 19.39 22.19 -22.89
CA GLU A 126 19.98 23.28 -23.68
C GLU A 126 19.03 23.88 -24.72
N ASN A 127 17.90 23.23 -25.02
CA ASN A 127 16.91 23.71 -25.99
C ASN A 127 15.47 23.42 -25.55
N LEU A 128 15.09 23.95 -24.38
CA LEU A 128 13.74 23.80 -23.82
C LEU A 128 12.60 24.28 -24.75
N PRO A 129 12.69 25.43 -25.45
CA PRO A 129 11.59 25.92 -26.30
C PRO A 129 11.19 24.96 -27.42
N ASP A 130 12.18 24.31 -28.05
CA ASP A 130 11.94 23.49 -29.24
C ASP A 130 11.72 22.01 -28.92
N THR A 131 12.23 21.53 -27.78
CA THR A 131 12.20 20.11 -27.41
C THR A 131 11.31 19.79 -26.22
N GLY A 132 10.90 20.80 -25.45
CA GLY A 132 9.88 20.69 -24.41
C GLY A 132 8.52 21.23 -24.88
N LEU A 133 7.53 21.15 -24.00
CA LEU A 133 6.20 21.72 -24.23
C LEU A 133 5.99 22.96 -23.35
N PRO A 134 6.21 24.18 -23.87
CA PRO A 134 5.85 25.40 -23.16
C PRO A 134 4.38 25.39 -22.74
N VAL A 135 4.08 25.73 -21.49
CA VAL A 135 2.71 25.77 -20.97
C VAL A 135 1.86 26.76 -21.76
N GLN A 136 2.44 27.87 -22.20
CA GLN A 136 1.82 28.86 -23.07
C GLN A 136 1.35 28.22 -24.37
N LYS A 137 2.17 27.37 -24.99
CA LYS A 137 1.82 26.61 -26.21
C LYS A 137 0.71 25.60 -25.94
N LEU A 138 0.77 24.86 -24.83
CA LEU A 138 -0.31 23.96 -24.41
C LEU A 138 -1.64 24.72 -24.27
N LEU A 139 -1.64 25.86 -23.58
CA LEU A 139 -2.82 26.68 -23.36
C LEU A 139 -3.37 27.28 -24.65
N GLN A 140 -2.50 27.69 -25.58
CA GLN A 140 -2.90 28.15 -26.92
C GLN A 140 -3.59 27.02 -27.71
N ILE A 141 -3.04 25.81 -27.70
CA ILE A 141 -3.68 24.65 -28.36
C ILE A 141 -5.06 24.40 -27.76
N LEU A 142 -5.18 24.37 -26.42
CA LEU A 142 -6.46 24.18 -25.73
C LEU A 142 -7.47 25.30 -26.01
N GLU A 143 -7.01 26.54 -26.23
CA GLU A 143 -7.86 27.69 -26.59
C GLU A 143 -8.49 27.56 -27.98
N THR A 144 -7.89 26.78 -28.89
CA THR A 144 -8.50 26.48 -30.21
C THR A 144 -9.69 25.53 -30.15
N SER A 145 -9.85 24.80 -29.03
CA SER A 145 -10.96 23.87 -28.84
C SER A 145 -12.29 24.60 -28.65
N ARG A 146 -13.36 24.05 -29.22
CA ARG A 146 -14.73 24.56 -29.03
C ARG A 146 -15.38 24.10 -27.72
N THR A 147 -14.72 23.20 -26.99
CA THR A 147 -15.24 22.60 -25.75
C THR A 147 -15.51 23.64 -24.68
N ASN A 148 -16.66 23.52 -24.03
CA ASN A 148 -17.01 24.38 -22.92
C ASN A 148 -16.25 24.03 -21.64
N GLN A 149 -15.74 22.80 -21.49
CA GLN A 149 -15.17 22.30 -20.24
C GLN A 149 -13.78 21.66 -20.45
N GLN A 150 -12.80 22.15 -19.70
CA GLN A 150 -11.41 21.69 -19.74
C GLN A 150 -10.84 21.61 -18.32
N LEU A 151 -10.41 20.42 -17.90
CA LEU A 151 -9.69 20.19 -16.65
C LEU A 151 -8.25 19.80 -16.95
N VAL A 152 -7.30 20.58 -16.46
CA VAL A 152 -5.86 20.34 -16.62
C VAL A 152 -5.23 20.04 -15.26
N CYS A 153 -4.70 18.85 -15.09
CA CYS A 153 -3.96 18.42 -13.90
C CYS A 153 -2.47 18.37 -14.22
N LEU A 154 -1.65 19.17 -13.52
CA LEU A 154 -0.20 19.16 -13.68
C LEU A 154 0.44 18.69 -12.37
N ASP A 155 1.01 17.49 -12.40
CA ASP A 155 1.88 16.98 -11.34
C ASP A 155 3.35 17.18 -11.74
N THR A 156 3.82 18.41 -11.59
CA THR A 156 5.20 18.75 -11.94
C THR A 156 5.95 19.34 -10.76
N CYS A 157 7.16 18.84 -10.53
CA CYS A 157 8.09 19.47 -9.61
C CYS A 157 8.50 20.84 -10.20
N HIS A 158 8.07 21.93 -9.58
CA HIS A 158 8.48 23.30 -9.94
C HIS A 158 9.88 23.63 -9.42
N SER A 159 10.84 22.73 -9.61
CA SER A 159 12.22 22.94 -9.17
C SER A 159 12.86 24.05 -10.01
N GLY A 160 12.64 25.29 -9.58
CA GLY A 160 13.44 26.46 -9.98
C GLY A 160 14.86 26.42 -9.42
N ASP A 161 15.20 25.33 -8.75
CA ASP A 161 16.47 25.12 -8.08
C ASP A 161 17.00 23.71 -8.38
N MET A 162 17.30 23.43 -9.66
CA MET A 162 18.24 22.37 -10.01
C MET A 162 19.68 22.81 -9.71
N LYS A 163 19.95 23.15 -8.45
CA LYS A 163 21.29 23.04 -7.87
C LYS A 163 21.21 21.98 -6.79
N MET A 164 21.65 20.78 -7.17
CA MET A 164 22.01 19.70 -6.25
C MET A 164 22.66 20.24 -4.96
N PRO A 165 22.25 19.73 -3.79
CA PRO A 165 23.20 19.48 -2.72
C PRO A 165 23.41 17.97 -2.66
N GLN A 166 24.61 17.57 -3.06
CA GLN A 166 25.25 16.40 -2.47
C GLN A 166 25.05 16.48 -0.95
N ILE A 167 24.57 15.39 -0.35
CA ILE A 167 24.54 15.20 1.10
C ILE A 167 26.00 15.07 1.56
N ASN A 168 26.68 16.20 1.72
CA ASN A 168 27.94 16.30 2.41
C ASN A 168 27.75 17.27 3.57
N ASN A 169 27.99 16.74 4.76
CA ASN A 169 27.82 17.40 6.04
C ASN A 169 28.64 18.71 6.13
N ALA A 170 28.07 19.63 6.90
CA ALA A 170 28.67 20.84 7.48
C ALA A 170 28.66 22.14 6.63
N SER A 171 28.23 23.21 7.33
CA SER A 171 28.29 24.64 6.99
C SER A 171 27.29 25.21 5.97
N PHE A 172 26.04 25.38 6.39
CA PHE A 172 25.19 26.49 5.91
C PHE A 172 25.57 27.76 6.70
N ARG A 173 26.44 28.59 6.12
CA ARG A 173 26.64 29.98 6.51
C ARG A 173 26.43 30.86 5.27
N GLU A 174 25.37 31.66 5.36
CA GLU A 174 25.17 32.97 4.72
C GLU A 174 25.76 33.17 3.32
N LEU A 175 24.93 32.98 2.29
CA LEU A 175 24.99 33.82 1.10
C LEU A 175 23.57 34.32 0.77
N ASN A 176 23.27 35.50 1.29
CA ASN A 176 22.18 36.36 0.81
C ASN A 176 22.47 36.76 -0.64
N ILE A 177 21.89 36.05 -1.60
CA ILE A 177 21.81 36.49 -2.99
C ILE A 177 20.34 36.36 -3.40
N THR A 178 19.59 37.46 -3.26
CA THR A 178 18.34 37.77 -3.99
C THR A 178 17.54 36.56 -4.52
N GLU A 179 16.96 35.77 -3.61
CA GLU A 179 16.06 34.64 -3.89
C GLU A 179 14.66 35.05 -4.40
N THR A 180 14.41 36.35 -4.58
CA THR A 180 13.07 36.90 -4.82
C THR A 180 12.63 36.99 -6.29
N LEU A 181 13.40 36.49 -7.27
CA LEU A 181 13.12 36.82 -8.69
C LEU A 181 12.77 35.67 -9.64
N LEU A 182 12.91 34.38 -9.30
CA LEU A 182 12.69 33.31 -10.29
C LEU A 182 12.06 32.06 -9.65
N ASN A 183 10.75 32.12 -9.36
CA ASN A 183 10.01 30.94 -8.91
C ASN A 183 9.12 30.42 -10.07
N PRO A 184 9.43 29.25 -10.67
CA PRO A 184 8.66 28.66 -11.77
C PRO A 184 7.17 28.55 -11.47
N ALA A 185 6.85 28.23 -10.21
CA ALA A 185 5.48 28.07 -9.78
C ALA A 185 4.67 29.38 -9.90
N THR A 186 5.31 30.54 -9.76
CA THR A 186 4.64 31.84 -9.93
C THR A 186 4.22 32.07 -11.38
N ASN A 187 5.11 31.82 -12.34
CA ASN A 187 4.83 32.01 -13.75
C ASN A 187 3.79 31.00 -14.26
N LEU A 188 3.88 29.74 -13.82
CA LEU A 188 2.87 28.74 -14.13
C LEU A 188 1.48 29.16 -13.66
N VAL A 189 1.37 29.52 -12.37
CA VAL A 189 0.10 29.94 -11.77
C VAL A 189 -0.47 31.16 -12.50
N ASN A 190 0.37 32.12 -12.88
CA ASN A 190 -0.05 33.31 -13.63
C ASN A 190 -0.56 32.97 -15.03
N ALA A 191 0.13 32.09 -15.77
CA ALA A 191 -0.30 31.65 -17.09
C ALA A 191 -1.67 30.93 -17.04
N LEU A 192 -1.85 30.04 -16.07
CA LEU A 192 -3.10 29.31 -15.87
C LEU A 192 -4.24 30.23 -15.40
N ARG A 193 -3.98 31.21 -14.52
CA ARG A 193 -4.97 32.21 -14.12
C ARG A 193 -5.43 33.06 -15.29
N LYS A 194 -4.48 33.52 -16.13
CA LYS A 194 -4.79 34.27 -17.36
C LYS A 194 -5.66 33.46 -18.33
N ARG A 195 -5.48 32.14 -18.40
CA ARG A 195 -6.37 31.27 -19.17
C ARG A 195 -7.75 31.14 -18.52
N ALA A 196 -7.80 30.89 -17.21
CA ALA A 196 -9.04 30.76 -16.47
C ALA A 196 -9.92 32.02 -16.58
N SER A 197 -9.31 33.21 -16.63
CA SER A 197 -10.05 34.47 -16.79
C SER A 197 -10.70 34.67 -18.15
N ARG A 198 -10.23 33.94 -19.16
CA ARG A 198 -10.78 33.98 -20.52
C ARG A 198 -11.78 32.85 -20.79
N SER A 199 -11.88 31.86 -19.91
CA SER A 199 -12.77 30.70 -20.10
C SER A 199 -13.38 30.23 -18.79
N LYS A 200 -14.70 30.40 -18.68
CA LYS A 200 -15.47 30.01 -17.49
C LYS A 200 -15.48 28.50 -17.21
N GLY A 201 -15.17 27.66 -18.19
CA GLY A 201 -15.09 26.21 -18.02
C GLY A 201 -13.67 25.64 -18.07
N PHE A 202 -12.65 26.49 -17.99
CA PHE A 202 -11.27 26.05 -17.76
C PHE A 202 -10.99 25.95 -16.25
N CYS A 203 -10.46 24.81 -15.83
CA CYS A 203 -10.00 24.55 -14.47
C CYS A 203 -8.61 23.91 -14.53
N ALA A 204 -7.70 24.33 -13.66
CA ALA A 204 -6.41 23.67 -13.50
C ALA A 204 -6.19 23.22 -12.05
N LEU A 205 -5.63 22.02 -11.87
CA LEU A 205 -5.18 21.46 -10.61
C LEU A 205 -3.66 21.26 -10.68
N LEU A 206 -2.93 21.77 -9.69
CA LEU A 206 -1.48 21.63 -9.55
C LEU A 206 -1.18 20.80 -8.31
N SER A 207 -0.13 19.99 -8.37
CA SER A 207 0.26 19.11 -7.25
C SER A 207 0.82 19.84 -6.02
N CYS A 208 1.35 21.06 -6.19
CA CYS A 208 1.83 21.92 -5.10
C CYS A 208 1.55 23.41 -5.35
N ASP A 209 1.72 24.25 -4.32
CA ASP A 209 1.58 25.71 -4.41
C ASP A 209 2.93 26.39 -4.71
N GLN A 210 2.92 27.71 -4.86
CA GLN A 210 4.13 28.50 -5.14
C GLN A 210 5.22 28.28 -4.08
N GLY A 211 6.43 27.90 -4.51
CA GLY A 211 7.57 27.66 -3.63
C GLY A 211 7.53 26.33 -2.88
N GLN A 212 6.62 25.43 -3.24
CA GLN A 212 6.55 24.07 -2.70
C GLN A 212 6.98 23.05 -3.76
N GLN A 213 7.26 21.82 -3.32
CA GLN A 213 7.67 20.72 -4.16
C GLN A 213 6.61 19.61 -4.19
N SER A 214 6.52 18.88 -5.30
CA SER A 214 5.76 17.63 -5.39
C SER A 214 6.68 16.46 -5.00
N TRP A 215 6.22 15.61 -4.06
CA TRP A 215 7.04 14.53 -3.51
C TRP A 215 6.56 13.15 -3.99
N GLU A 216 7.51 12.30 -4.38
CA GLU A 216 7.32 10.87 -4.64
C GLU A 216 7.55 10.06 -3.36
N PHE A 217 6.60 9.17 -3.01
CA PHE A 217 6.68 8.33 -1.82
C PHE A 217 6.68 6.85 -2.22
N PRO A 218 7.79 6.11 -2.02
CA PRO A 218 7.85 4.68 -2.31
C PRO A 218 6.77 3.86 -1.59
N GLU A 219 6.39 4.28 -0.39
CA GLU A 219 5.34 3.66 0.42
C GLU A 219 3.95 3.79 -0.20
N LEU A 220 3.72 4.85 -0.99
CA LEU A 220 2.48 5.04 -1.75
C LEU A 220 2.58 4.46 -3.16
N GLY A 221 3.80 4.21 -3.65
CA GLY A 221 4.06 3.85 -5.04
C GLY A 221 3.69 4.94 -6.06
N HIS A 222 3.52 6.17 -5.59
CA HIS A 222 2.98 7.31 -6.32
C HIS A 222 3.50 8.63 -5.70
N GLY A 223 3.33 9.74 -6.42
CA GLY A 223 3.34 11.07 -5.81
C GLY A 223 2.14 11.27 -4.87
N ALA A 224 2.28 12.05 -3.79
CA ALA A 224 1.16 12.24 -2.84
C ALA A 224 -0.08 12.87 -3.50
N PHE A 225 0.11 13.79 -4.45
CA PHE A 225 -1.00 14.38 -5.20
C PHE A 225 -1.75 13.32 -6.01
N THR A 226 -1.03 12.54 -6.81
CA THR A 226 -1.63 11.56 -7.71
C THR A 226 -2.22 10.38 -6.99
N TYR A 227 -1.59 9.91 -5.91
CA TYR A 227 -2.16 8.90 -5.03
C TYR A 227 -3.57 9.30 -4.58
N TYR A 228 -3.74 10.50 -4.03
CA TYR A 228 -5.05 10.98 -3.60
C TYR A 228 -5.96 11.37 -4.77
N LEU A 229 -5.43 11.80 -5.92
CA LEU A 229 -6.26 12.01 -7.10
C LEU A 229 -6.96 10.70 -7.52
N VAL A 230 -6.20 9.60 -7.55
CA VAL A 230 -6.71 8.27 -7.87
C VAL A 230 -7.69 7.77 -6.80
N ARG A 231 -7.35 7.85 -5.50
CA ARG A 231 -8.27 7.46 -4.41
C ARG A 231 -9.57 8.25 -4.42
N GLY A 232 -9.48 9.55 -4.69
CA GLY A 232 -10.63 10.44 -4.79
C GLY A 232 -11.56 10.04 -5.93
N LEU A 233 -10.99 9.76 -7.11
CA LEU A 233 -11.73 9.22 -8.25
C LEU A 233 -12.33 7.86 -7.94
N LEU A 234 -11.63 6.96 -7.26
CA LEU A 234 -12.18 5.65 -6.86
C LEU A 234 -13.35 5.74 -5.85
N GLY A 235 -13.78 6.93 -5.48
CA GLY A 235 -15.05 7.17 -4.80
C GLY A 235 -14.92 7.88 -3.46
N GLU A 236 -13.71 8.11 -2.96
CA GLU A 236 -13.52 8.80 -1.67
C GLU A 236 -13.80 10.30 -1.73
N ALA A 237 -13.79 10.87 -2.94
CA ALA A 237 -14.19 12.26 -3.18
C ALA A 237 -15.65 12.36 -3.67
N ALA A 238 -16.37 11.25 -3.78
CA ALA A 238 -17.75 11.26 -4.23
C ALA A 238 -18.67 11.93 -3.20
N ASP A 239 -19.66 12.66 -3.67
CA ASP A 239 -20.68 13.26 -2.82
C ASP A 239 -21.71 12.24 -2.31
N SER A 240 -22.76 12.71 -1.65
CA SER A 240 -23.86 11.86 -1.13
C SER A 240 -24.64 11.12 -2.22
N HIS A 241 -24.57 11.56 -3.46
CA HIS A 241 -25.22 10.94 -4.62
C HIS A 241 -24.25 10.05 -5.41
N GLY A 242 -23.00 9.92 -4.94
CA GLY A 242 -21.96 9.18 -5.63
C GLY A 242 -21.39 9.92 -6.84
N VAL A 243 -21.62 11.23 -6.99
CA VAL A 243 -21.06 12.03 -8.08
C VAL A 243 -19.66 12.50 -7.70
N ILE A 244 -18.71 12.41 -8.64
CA ILE A 244 -17.34 12.90 -8.47
C ILE A 244 -17.18 14.16 -9.31
N GLU A 245 -17.30 15.31 -8.67
CA GLU A 245 -17.07 16.62 -9.28
C GLU A 245 -15.62 17.08 -9.08
N ALA A 246 -15.07 17.87 -10.01
CA ALA A 246 -13.72 18.41 -9.91
C ALA A 246 -13.49 19.26 -8.64
N ASP A 247 -14.48 20.02 -8.15
CA ASP A 247 -14.36 20.78 -6.88
C ASP A 247 -14.27 19.86 -5.66
N GLY A 248 -15.15 18.87 -5.58
CA GLY A 248 -15.14 17.84 -4.53
C GLY A 248 -13.83 17.05 -4.53
N LEU A 249 -13.37 16.65 -5.71
CA LEU A 249 -12.09 15.97 -5.91
C LEU A 249 -10.92 16.83 -5.44
N TYR A 250 -10.86 18.11 -5.84
CA TYR A 250 -9.81 19.02 -5.38
C TYR A 250 -9.79 19.16 -3.85
N LYS A 251 -10.95 19.40 -3.22
CA LYS A 251 -11.06 19.55 -1.76
C LYS A 251 -10.57 18.28 -1.04
N TYR A 252 -10.92 17.11 -1.57
CA TYR A 252 -10.43 15.83 -1.07
C TYR A 252 -8.91 15.75 -1.17
N VAL A 253 -8.35 15.93 -2.38
CA VAL A 253 -6.91 15.81 -2.64
C VAL A 253 -6.12 16.80 -1.79
N TYR A 254 -6.54 18.07 -1.73
CA TYR A 254 -5.91 19.10 -0.90
C TYR A 254 -5.79 18.67 0.57
N ARG A 255 -6.92 18.22 1.15
CA ARG A 255 -6.98 17.85 2.56
C ARG A 255 -6.15 16.61 2.84
N GLN A 256 -6.21 15.59 1.98
CA GLN A 256 -5.48 14.34 2.21
C GLN A 256 -3.97 14.51 2.01
N THR A 257 -3.52 15.25 0.99
CA THR A 257 -2.09 15.56 0.81
C THR A 257 -1.53 16.28 2.04
N LEU A 258 -2.23 17.30 2.54
CA LEU A 258 -1.84 18.02 3.75
C LEU A 258 -1.75 17.10 4.98
N GLN A 259 -2.78 16.29 5.18
CA GLN A 259 -2.84 15.36 6.32
C GLN A 259 -1.75 14.29 6.24
N TYR A 260 -1.43 13.80 5.05
CA TYR A 260 -0.40 12.81 4.82
C TYR A 260 0.98 13.34 5.23
N ILE A 261 1.37 14.52 4.73
CA ILE A 261 2.66 15.15 5.06
C ILE A 261 2.77 15.40 6.57
N ASP A 262 1.71 15.90 7.21
CA ASP A 262 1.70 16.13 8.65
C ASP A 262 1.83 14.83 9.46
N LYS A 263 1.05 13.79 9.12
CA LYS A 263 1.13 12.47 9.76
C LYS A 263 2.51 11.83 9.59
N LEU A 264 3.09 11.92 8.38
CA LEU A 264 4.42 11.40 8.07
C LEU A 264 5.50 12.11 8.89
N ASN A 265 5.53 13.45 8.87
CA ASN A 265 6.51 14.21 9.65
C ASN A 265 6.38 13.95 11.15
N HIS A 266 5.17 13.80 11.67
CA HIS A 266 4.97 13.42 13.07
C HIS A 266 5.58 12.04 13.38
N GLN A 267 5.41 11.06 12.49
CA GLN A 267 6.04 9.75 12.62
C GLN A 267 7.57 9.83 12.54
N LEU A 268 8.12 10.59 11.58
CA LEU A 268 9.56 10.78 11.43
C LEU A 268 10.19 11.42 12.67
N ARG A 269 9.52 12.39 13.33
CA ARG A 269 9.97 12.96 14.60
C ARG A 269 10.07 11.91 15.71
N LEU A 270 9.09 11.01 15.81
CA LEU A 270 9.12 9.91 16.79
C LEU A 270 10.24 8.91 16.48
N ILE A 271 10.40 8.52 15.21
CA ILE A 271 11.50 7.64 14.76
C ILE A 271 12.84 8.29 15.10
N ASN A 272 13.04 9.55 14.74
CA ASN A 272 14.28 10.29 15.02
C ASN A 272 14.57 10.39 16.51
N LYS A 273 13.55 10.61 17.35
CA LYS A 273 13.70 10.58 18.81
C LYS A 273 14.16 9.20 19.31
N GLN A 274 13.62 8.11 18.76
CA GLN A 274 14.08 6.76 19.07
C GLN A 274 15.54 6.52 18.64
N LYS A 275 15.92 6.99 17.44
CA LYS A 275 17.29 6.88 16.91
C LYS A 275 18.29 7.63 17.78
N LEU A 276 17.96 8.86 18.18
CA LEU A 276 18.76 9.66 19.11
C LEU A 276 18.96 8.96 20.46
N ASN A 277 17.90 8.38 21.03
CA ASN A 277 17.99 7.62 22.28
C ASN A 277 18.92 6.39 22.18
N ARG A 278 19.14 5.86 20.97
CA ARG A 278 20.06 4.75 20.68
C ARG A 278 21.47 5.24 20.30
N GLY A 279 21.71 6.55 20.28
CA GLY A 279 22.98 7.15 19.89
C GLY A 279 23.20 7.30 18.38
N ASP A 280 22.18 7.03 17.55
CA ASP A 280 22.25 7.22 16.11
C ASP A 280 22.08 8.71 15.75
N ARG A 281 22.94 9.19 14.85
CA ARG A 281 22.99 10.57 14.36
C ARG A 281 22.43 10.72 12.95
N LYS A 282 22.16 9.62 12.24
CA LYS A 282 21.58 9.63 10.90
C LYS A 282 20.06 9.70 11.00
N LEU A 283 19.56 10.93 11.08
CA LEU A 283 18.14 11.23 11.20
C LEU A 283 17.47 11.37 9.83
N TYR A 284 16.17 11.08 9.77
CA TYR A 284 15.35 11.35 8.60
C TYR A 284 14.99 12.84 8.53
N PRO A 285 15.12 13.50 7.38
CA PRO A 285 14.62 14.86 7.21
C PRO A 285 13.08 14.87 7.23
N GLU A 286 12.51 15.99 7.64
CA GLU A 286 11.08 16.22 7.47
C GLU A 286 10.78 16.72 6.06
N TYR A 287 9.59 16.40 5.57
CA TYR A 287 9.09 16.86 4.29
C TYR A 287 8.47 18.26 4.44
N PRO A 288 8.90 19.25 3.65
CA PRO A 288 8.21 20.52 3.54
C PRO A 288 6.73 20.35 3.14
N LEU A 289 5.95 21.37 3.44
CA LEU A 289 4.52 21.41 3.11
C LEU A 289 4.30 21.25 1.60
N GLN A 290 3.36 20.36 1.24
CA GLN A 290 2.81 20.25 -0.11
C GLN A 290 1.30 20.51 -0.06
N THR A 291 0.85 21.55 -0.73
CA THR A 291 -0.57 21.93 -0.83
C THR A 291 -0.98 22.03 -2.30
N PRO A 292 -1.82 21.11 -2.80
CA PRO A 292 -2.36 21.18 -4.14
C PRO A 292 -3.06 22.52 -4.42
N LYS A 293 -2.86 23.08 -5.62
CA LYS A 293 -3.46 24.37 -6.00
C LYS A 293 -4.55 24.17 -7.04
N ARG A 294 -5.68 24.85 -6.88
CA ARG A 294 -6.70 24.96 -7.92
C ARG A 294 -6.76 26.37 -8.48
N ILE A 295 -6.91 26.45 -9.80
CA ILE A 295 -7.04 27.70 -10.56
C ILE A 295 -8.32 27.61 -11.39
N VAL A 296 -9.26 28.48 -11.09
CA VAL A 296 -10.57 28.57 -11.76
C VAL A 296 -11.14 29.98 -11.53
N GLU A 297 -11.88 30.54 -12.49
CA GLU A 297 -12.64 31.80 -12.31
C GLU A 297 -14.17 31.61 -12.35
N GLY A 298 -14.67 30.52 -12.94
CA GLY A 298 -16.10 30.23 -13.07
C GLY A 298 -16.65 29.25 -12.03
N VAL A 299 -17.98 29.26 -11.87
CA VAL A 299 -18.75 28.25 -11.12
C VAL A 299 -19.35 27.29 -12.14
N GLY A 300 -18.51 26.41 -12.70
CA GLY A 300 -18.94 25.38 -13.64
C GLY A 300 -18.79 23.99 -13.02
N GLU A 301 -19.86 23.22 -13.00
CA GLU A 301 -19.84 21.82 -12.56
C GLU A 301 -19.12 20.97 -13.61
N PHE A 302 -17.92 20.46 -13.27
CA PHE A 302 -17.20 19.50 -14.10
C PHE A 302 -17.33 18.11 -13.45
N ILE A 303 -18.17 17.26 -14.04
CA ILE A 303 -18.39 15.90 -13.56
C ILE A 303 -17.34 14.97 -14.18
N LEU A 304 -16.54 14.31 -13.34
CA LEU A 304 -15.50 13.38 -13.76
C LEU A 304 -15.97 11.94 -13.83
N GLY A 305 -17.04 11.62 -13.10
CA GLY A 305 -17.61 10.28 -13.08
C GLY A 305 -18.51 10.06 -11.88
N PHE A 306 -18.84 8.79 -11.66
CA PHE A 306 -19.64 8.34 -10.54
C PHE A 306 -18.87 7.30 -9.75
N LYS A 307 -19.09 7.29 -8.44
CA LYS A 307 -18.59 6.27 -7.53
C LYS A 307 -18.96 4.90 -8.10
N TYR A 308 -17.94 4.09 -8.26
CA TYR A 308 -18.08 2.71 -8.69
C TYR A 308 -18.41 1.87 -7.45
N ASP A 309 -19.57 1.21 -7.44
CA ASP A 309 -19.94 0.25 -6.40
C ASP A 309 -19.12 -1.03 -6.61
N ALA A 310 -17.92 -1.05 -6.02
CA ALA A 310 -17.18 -2.29 -5.88
C ALA A 310 -17.81 -3.09 -4.72
N ASP A 311 -18.41 -4.23 -5.05
CA ASP A 311 -18.99 -5.21 -4.11
C ASP A 311 -17.94 -5.94 -3.24
N GLU A 312 -16.77 -5.33 -3.04
CA GLU A 312 -15.64 -5.93 -2.35
C GLU A 312 -15.22 -5.04 -1.17
N SER A 313 -16.05 -5.07 -0.13
CA SER A 313 -15.59 -4.86 1.25
C SER A 313 -14.64 -6.00 1.63
N HIS A 314 -13.45 -6.03 1.05
CA HIS A 314 -12.35 -6.84 1.57
C HIS A 314 -11.92 -6.18 2.89
N GLN A 315 -12.51 -6.63 4.00
CA GLN A 315 -12.19 -6.13 5.34
C GLN A 315 -10.75 -6.54 5.69
N GLN A 316 -9.81 -5.64 5.40
CA GLN A 316 -8.38 -5.84 5.59
C GLN A 316 -7.89 -5.46 7.00
N ARG A 317 -8.76 -4.90 7.85
CA ARG A 317 -8.40 -4.44 9.20
C ARG A 317 -9.07 -5.32 10.24
N ARG A 318 -8.28 -5.87 11.17
CA ARG A 318 -8.77 -6.76 12.24
C ARG A 318 -8.27 -6.30 13.60
N ALA A 319 -9.11 -6.34 14.63
CA ALA A 319 -8.74 -5.99 15.99
C ALA A 319 -9.09 -7.11 16.96
N LEU A 320 -8.20 -7.39 17.91
CA LEU A 320 -8.41 -8.34 19.00
C LEU A 320 -8.10 -7.64 20.31
N VAL A 321 -9.12 -7.51 21.17
CA VAL A 321 -9.03 -6.89 22.49
C VAL A 321 -9.11 -7.97 23.55
N ILE A 322 -8.00 -8.24 24.24
CA ILE A 322 -7.92 -9.19 25.35
C ILE A 322 -7.82 -8.39 26.64
N ASP A 323 -8.94 -8.23 27.35
CA ASP A 323 -8.98 -7.59 28.65
C ASP A 323 -9.02 -8.64 29.76
N GLY A 324 -7.86 -8.88 30.37
CA GLY A 324 -7.70 -9.83 31.46
C GLY A 324 -8.01 -9.26 32.85
N LEU A 325 -8.23 -7.95 32.99
CA LEU A 325 -8.40 -7.30 34.30
C LEU A 325 -9.85 -6.85 34.56
N SER A 326 -10.65 -6.67 33.51
CA SER A 326 -12.05 -6.30 33.62
C SER A 326 -12.99 -7.51 33.62
N ASN A 327 -13.96 -7.48 34.55
CA ASN A 327 -15.11 -8.40 34.58
C ASN A 327 -16.22 -8.02 33.58
N LYS A 328 -16.14 -6.84 32.95
CA LYS A 328 -17.10 -6.34 31.96
C LYS A 328 -16.45 -6.29 30.59
N ILE A 329 -17.20 -6.68 29.56
CA ILE A 329 -16.81 -6.47 28.17
C ILE A 329 -16.63 -4.96 27.95
N ASN A 330 -15.44 -4.54 27.53
CA ASN A 330 -15.18 -3.16 27.12
C ASN A 330 -15.80 -2.93 25.74
N THR A 331 -17.14 -2.80 25.71
CA THR A 331 -17.91 -2.56 24.47
C THR A 331 -17.47 -1.29 23.77
N ASP A 332 -17.08 -0.28 24.54
CA ASP A 332 -16.86 1.06 24.02
C ASP A 332 -15.60 1.13 23.12
N LEU A 333 -14.50 0.47 23.48
CA LEU A 333 -13.31 0.37 22.61
C LEU A 333 -13.56 -0.49 21.37
N ILE A 334 -14.28 -1.60 21.51
CA ILE A 334 -14.63 -2.48 20.38
C ILE A 334 -15.49 -1.71 19.39
N ASP A 335 -16.47 -0.95 19.87
CA ASP A 335 -17.37 -0.15 19.05
C ASP A 335 -16.58 0.94 18.31
N ILE A 336 -15.63 1.60 18.96
CA ILE A 336 -14.77 2.59 18.30
C ILE A 336 -13.89 1.92 17.23
N PHE A 337 -13.24 0.79 17.53
CA PHE A 337 -12.43 0.08 16.55
C PHE A 337 -13.27 -0.43 15.37
N ALA A 338 -14.46 -0.96 15.62
CA ALA A 338 -15.35 -1.44 14.57
C ALA A 338 -15.87 -0.30 13.68
N HIS A 339 -16.41 0.76 14.28
CA HIS A 339 -17.10 1.81 13.53
C HIS A 339 -16.19 2.91 13.05
N ALA A 340 -15.27 3.41 13.87
CA ALA A 340 -14.36 4.48 13.46
C ALA A 340 -13.07 3.93 12.85
N GLY A 341 -12.61 2.76 13.31
CA GLY A 341 -11.37 2.12 12.86
C GLY A 341 -11.52 1.16 11.68
N ASP A 342 -12.75 0.87 11.23
CA ASP A 342 -13.07 -0.14 10.21
C ASP A 342 -12.48 -1.53 10.50
N PHE A 343 -12.29 -1.86 11.79
CA PHE A 343 -11.77 -3.15 12.19
C PHE A 343 -12.89 -4.20 12.31
N GLN A 344 -12.62 -5.41 11.84
CA GLN A 344 -13.30 -6.59 12.39
C GLN A 344 -12.79 -6.80 13.83
N ALA A 345 -13.52 -6.25 14.80
CA ALA A 345 -13.11 -6.23 16.19
C ALA A 345 -13.72 -7.42 16.96
N GLU A 346 -12.86 -8.19 17.60
CA GLU A 346 -13.22 -9.25 18.54
C GLU A 346 -12.73 -8.90 19.95
N CYS A 347 -13.46 -9.35 20.98
CA CYS A 347 -13.03 -9.19 22.37
C CYS A 347 -13.07 -10.51 23.14
N TRP A 348 -12.08 -10.64 24.02
CA TRP A 348 -11.95 -11.71 24.99
C TRP A 348 -11.87 -11.11 26.40
N HIS A 349 -12.62 -11.69 27.35
CA HIS A 349 -12.68 -11.24 28.75
C HIS A 349 -12.74 -12.44 29.71
N GLN A 350 -12.56 -12.16 31.00
CA GLN A 350 -12.29 -13.11 32.09
C GLN A 350 -13.27 -14.29 32.24
N GLN A 351 -14.51 -14.19 31.72
CA GLN A 351 -15.54 -15.24 31.84
C GLN A 351 -15.54 -16.29 30.70
N SER A 352 -14.59 -16.26 29.75
CA SER A 352 -14.59 -17.20 28.62
C SER A 352 -13.30 -18.01 28.45
N LYS A 353 -13.36 -19.28 28.87
CA LYS A 353 -12.55 -20.42 28.38
C LYS A 353 -11.03 -20.47 28.72
N SER A 354 -10.42 -21.61 28.38
CA SER A 354 -9.11 -22.10 28.83
C SER A 354 -7.92 -21.52 28.06
N TRP A 355 -6.69 -21.79 28.51
CA TRP A 355 -5.45 -21.32 27.87
C TRP A 355 -5.34 -21.68 26.38
N SER A 356 -5.75 -22.89 25.99
CA SER A 356 -5.74 -23.33 24.59
C SER A 356 -6.64 -22.49 23.69
N ASP A 357 -7.73 -21.92 24.23
CA ASP A 357 -8.65 -21.08 23.47
C ASP A 357 -8.03 -19.72 23.10
N ILE A 358 -7.16 -19.17 23.95
CA ILE A 358 -6.50 -17.88 23.68
C ILE A 358 -5.41 -18.05 22.63
N GLU A 359 -4.56 -19.08 22.73
CA GLU A 359 -3.53 -19.33 21.73
C GLU A 359 -4.13 -19.61 20.35
N ILE A 360 -5.15 -20.46 20.28
CA ILE A 360 -5.86 -20.74 19.02
C ILE A 360 -6.45 -19.44 18.45
N ARG A 361 -6.97 -18.56 19.30
CA ARG A 361 -7.57 -17.29 18.88
C ARG A 361 -6.53 -16.27 18.42
N ILE A 362 -5.44 -16.05 19.14
CA ILE A 362 -4.34 -15.17 18.70
C ILE A 362 -3.73 -15.69 17.41
N LYS A 363 -3.47 -16.99 17.31
CA LYS A 363 -2.98 -17.62 16.09
C LYS A 363 -3.96 -17.44 14.93
N GLY A 364 -5.25 -17.75 15.11
CA GLY A 364 -6.27 -17.56 14.09
C GLY A 364 -6.45 -16.10 13.68
N PHE A 365 -6.30 -15.17 14.64
CA PHE A 365 -6.29 -13.74 14.41
C PHE A 365 -5.06 -13.27 13.63
N LEU A 366 -3.91 -13.91 13.74
CA LEU A 366 -2.70 -13.50 13.01
C LEU A 366 -2.52 -14.24 11.66
N ASP A 367 -2.98 -15.49 11.52
CA ASP A 367 -2.73 -16.37 10.36
C ASP A 367 -3.67 -16.20 9.14
N ARG A 368 -4.81 -15.49 9.27
CA ARG A 368 -5.89 -15.48 8.25
C ARG A 368 -5.52 -14.85 6.88
N ASP A 369 -4.42 -14.12 6.75
CA ASP A 369 -4.04 -13.45 5.49
C ASP A 369 -3.36 -14.37 4.44
N SER A 370 -3.30 -15.68 4.70
CA SER A 370 -2.65 -16.64 3.80
C SER A 370 -3.50 -17.10 2.60
N LYS A 371 -4.81 -16.78 2.52
CA LYS A 371 -5.73 -17.43 1.54
C LYS A 371 -6.43 -16.52 0.51
N SER A 372 -6.24 -15.20 0.52
CA SER A 372 -6.85 -14.31 -0.48
C SER A 372 -5.90 -14.06 -1.66
N THR A 373 -5.87 -14.97 -2.63
CA THR A 373 -5.19 -14.76 -3.93
C THR A 373 -6.23 -14.57 -5.04
N ILE A 374 -6.95 -13.45 -5.00
CA ILE A 374 -7.69 -12.99 -6.19
C ILE A 374 -6.67 -12.31 -7.10
N LYS A 375 -6.40 -12.92 -8.27
CA LYS A 375 -5.54 -12.39 -9.33
C LYS A 375 -6.10 -11.06 -9.86
N SER A 376 -5.80 -9.98 -9.16
CA SER A 376 -5.99 -8.62 -9.67
C SER A 376 -4.84 -8.30 -10.64
N PRO A 377 -5.01 -7.42 -11.64
CA PRO A 377 -3.89 -6.85 -12.36
C PRO A 377 -2.92 -6.18 -11.36
N PRO A 378 -1.59 -6.36 -11.48
CA PRO A 378 -0.63 -5.97 -10.43
C PRO A 378 -0.58 -4.46 -10.14
N TYR A 379 -1.02 -3.60 -11.05
CA TYR A 379 -1.13 -2.14 -10.81
C TYR A 379 -2.26 -1.77 -9.82
N LEU A 380 -3.30 -2.59 -9.70
CA LEU A 380 -4.36 -2.40 -8.70
C LEU A 380 -3.95 -2.90 -7.30
N GLU A 381 -2.84 -3.65 -7.18
CA GLU A 381 -2.28 -4.02 -5.87
C GLU A 381 -1.58 -2.84 -5.20
N LEU A 382 -1.05 -1.86 -5.96
CA LEU A 382 -0.32 -0.70 -5.45
C LEU A 382 -1.19 0.28 -4.64
N ILE A 383 -2.51 0.26 -4.81
CA ILE A 383 -3.44 1.16 -4.10
C ILE A 383 -4.30 0.39 -3.08
N LYS A 384 -4.08 -0.92 -2.91
CA LYS A 384 -4.78 -1.70 -1.88
C LYS A 384 -4.22 -1.33 -0.50
N PRO A 385 -5.08 -1.04 0.49
CA PRO A 385 -4.63 -0.84 1.85
C PRO A 385 -3.83 -2.06 2.33
N THR A 386 -2.74 -1.80 3.03
CA THR A 386 -2.01 -2.86 3.74
C THR A 386 -2.92 -3.46 4.81
N PRO A 387 -3.09 -4.80 4.85
CA PRO A 387 -3.83 -5.44 5.93
C PRO A 387 -3.27 -5.03 7.29
N THR A 388 -4.15 -4.62 8.20
CA THR A 388 -3.75 -4.07 9.51
C THR A 388 -4.33 -4.94 10.63
N CYS A 389 -3.50 -5.39 11.56
CA CYS A 389 -3.93 -6.07 12.77
C CYS A 389 -3.67 -5.18 13.99
N LEU A 390 -4.68 -5.07 14.87
CA LEU A 390 -4.59 -4.39 16.16
C LEU A 390 -4.75 -5.41 17.28
N LEU A 391 -3.74 -5.57 18.11
CA LEU A 391 -3.77 -6.43 19.29
C LEU A 391 -3.67 -5.58 20.54
N TYR A 392 -4.74 -5.54 21.34
CA TYR A 392 -4.75 -4.89 22.65
C TYR A 392 -4.74 -5.98 23.72
N LEU A 393 -3.73 -5.97 24.59
CA LEU A 393 -3.58 -6.91 25.71
C LEU A 393 -3.55 -6.13 27.03
N ARG A 394 -4.42 -6.49 27.97
CA ARG A 394 -4.45 -5.94 29.33
C ARG A 394 -4.35 -7.05 30.38
N GLY A 395 -3.37 -6.94 31.28
CA GLY A 395 -3.01 -8.02 32.21
C GLY A 395 -1.70 -7.75 32.96
N TYR A 396 -1.32 -8.65 33.88
CA TYR A 396 -0.09 -8.52 34.65
C TYR A 396 1.09 -9.16 33.91
N ILE A 397 2.32 -8.75 34.25
CA ILE A 397 3.54 -9.38 33.74
C ILE A 397 4.33 -9.93 34.92
N GLU A 398 4.66 -11.21 34.87
CA GLU A 398 5.63 -11.85 35.76
C GLU A 398 6.85 -12.31 34.96
N GLU A 399 8.03 -12.25 35.57
CA GLU A 399 9.28 -12.74 35.00
C GLU A 399 9.91 -13.68 36.02
N ASN A 400 10.28 -14.89 35.59
CA ASN A 400 10.96 -15.85 36.45
C ASN A 400 12.47 -15.55 36.52
N GLU A 401 13.17 -16.19 37.47
CA GLU A 401 14.62 -16.04 37.66
C GLU A 401 15.43 -16.44 36.41
N ASN A 402 14.86 -17.27 35.54
CA ASN A 402 15.46 -17.72 34.28
C ASN A 402 15.25 -16.73 33.12
N GLY A 403 14.57 -15.60 33.35
CA GLY A 403 14.33 -14.54 32.35
C GLY A 403 13.17 -14.79 31.39
N GLU A 404 12.40 -15.87 31.58
CA GLU A 404 11.15 -16.11 30.87
C GLU A 404 10.03 -15.30 31.52
N ALA A 405 9.30 -14.56 30.69
CA ALA A 405 8.24 -13.67 31.13
C ALA A 405 6.88 -14.11 30.58
N TRP A 406 5.88 -14.00 31.44
CA TRP A 406 4.50 -14.42 31.19
C TRP A 406 3.57 -13.23 31.36
N PHE A 407 2.62 -13.12 30.44
CA PHE A 407 1.50 -12.20 30.55
C PHE A 407 0.33 -12.94 31.20
N ILE A 408 -0.08 -12.48 32.37
CA ILE A 408 -1.06 -13.15 33.23
C ILE A 408 -2.38 -12.41 33.16
N LEU A 409 -3.42 -13.13 32.76
CA LEU A 409 -4.81 -12.64 32.78
C LEU A 409 -5.43 -12.93 34.16
N GLY A 410 -6.45 -12.17 34.56
CA GLY A 410 -7.07 -12.26 35.89
C GLY A 410 -7.74 -13.61 36.23
N ASN A 411 -7.86 -14.52 35.26
CA ASN A 411 -8.29 -15.91 35.48
C ASN A 411 -7.11 -16.91 35.58
N GLY A 412 -5.87 -16.43 35.67
CA GLY A 412 -4.66 -17.25 35.79
C GLY A 412 -4.11 -17.80 34.46
N VAL A 413 -4.66 -17.38 33.33
CA VAL A 413 -4.19 -17.81 32.00
C VAL A 413 -2.87 -17.09 31.66
N LEU A 414 -1.84 -17.86 31.26
CA LEU A 414 -0.45 -17.39 31.10
C LEU A 414 -0.02 -17.34 29.63
N LEU A 415 0.15 -16.16 29.02
CA LEU A 415 0.68 -16.04 27.66
C LEU A 415 2.21 -15.83 27.67
N SER A 416 2.97 -16.76 27.11
CA SER A 416 4.44 -16.65 27.02
C SER A 416 4.86 -15.49 26.11
N ARG A 417 5.85 -14.70 26.53
CA ARG A 417 6.50 -13.68 25.68
C ARG A 417 7.08 -14.28 24.40
N SER A 418 7.65 -15.49 24.48
CA SER A 418 8.25 -16.18 23.34
C SER A 418 7.19 -16.63 22.32
N TYR A 419 6.05 -17.12 22.80
CA TYR A 419 4.92 -17.47 21.96
C TYR A 419 4.39 -16.24 21.20
N LEU A 420 4.13 -15.14 21.92
CA LEU A 420 3.60 -13.92 21.31
C LEU A 420 4.55 -13.39 20.23
N LYS A 421 5.85 -13.34 20.52
CA LYS A 421 6.88 -13.00 19.53
C LYS A 421 6.80 -13.89 18.28
N GLN A 422 6.69 -15.20 18.46
CA GLN A 422 6.61 -16.13 17.33
C GLN A 422 5.37 -15.89 16.46
N GLN A 423 4.21 -15.58 17.05
CA GLN A 423 3.01 -15.31 16.26
C GLN A 423 3.11 -13.96 15.52
N LEU A 424 3.64 -12.92 16.17
CA LEU A 424 3.87 -11.62 15.53
C LEU A 424 4.86 -11.74 14.35
N GLN A 425 5.90 -12.57 14.49
CA GLN A 425 6.85 -12.85 13.42
C GLN A 425 6.27 -13.66 12.27
N ARG A 426 5.18 -14.41 12.46
CA ARG A 426 4.49 -15.13 11.37
C ARG A 426 3.59 -14.21 10.56
N ALA A 427 3.04 -13.17 11.18
CA ALA A 427 2.21 -12.15 10.54
C ALA A 427 3.04 -11.06 9.84
N THR A 428 4.07 -11.43 9.07
CA THR A 428 4.98 -10.47 8.41
C THR A 428 4.35 -9.67 7.28
N LYS A 429 3.22 -10.12 6.74
CA LYS A 429 2.50 -9.47 5.61
C LYS A 429 1.44 -8.46 6.04
N THR A 430 1.35 -8.17 7.34
CA THR A 430 0.37 -7.26 7.91
C THR A 430 1.08 -6.13 8.64
N GLN A 431 0.53 -4.95 8.56
CA GLN A 431 0.85 -3.83 9.43
C GLN A 431 0.33 -4.12 10.85
N GLN A 432 1.15 -3.92 11.87
CA GLN A 432 0.85 -4.38 13.24
C GLN A 432 0.75 -3.20 14.23
N ILE A 433 -0.34 -3.15 14.99
CA ILE A 433 -0.54 -2.21 16.11
C ILE A 433 -0.69 -3.05 17.39
N ILE A 434 0.27 -2.97 18.31
CA ILE A 434 0.26 -3.73 19.55
C ILE A 434 0.16 -2.75 20.72
N ILE A 435 -0.85 -2.93 21.57
CA ILE A 435 -1.05 -2.12 22.77
C ILE A 435 -0.97 -3.03 23.98
N LEU A 436 -0.04 -2.76 24.88
CA LEU A 436 0.19 -3.50 26.13
C LEU A 436 -0.17 -2.61 27.33
N ASP A 437 -1.25 -2.95 28.03
CA ASP A 437 -1.66 -2.29 29.27
C ASP A 437 -1.33 -3.20 30.46
N CYS A 438 -0.19 -2.93 31.09
CA CYS A 438 0.44 -3.83 32.05
C CYS A 438 0.66 -3.14 33.40
N PRO A 439 -0.33 -3.13 34.32
CA PRO A 439 -0.15 -2.55 35.64
C PRO A 439 0.96 -3.23 36.44
N ASN A 440 1.66 -2.46 37.26
CA ASN A 440 2.63 -2.93 38.25
C ASN A 440 3.78 -3.79 37.69
N THR A 441 4.42 -3.36 36.60
CA THR A 441 5.57 -4.07 36.03
C THR A 441 6.80 -3.17 35.83
N ASN A 442 7.98 -3.77 36.01
CA ASN A 442 9.28 -3.18 35.71
C ASN A 442 9.92 -3.74 34.43
N SER A 443 9.34 -4.78 33.84
CA SER A 443 9.91 -5.50 32.69
C SER A 443 9.34 -5.07 31.33
N LEU A 444 8.55 -4.00 31.30
CA LEU A 444 7.85 -3.51 30.10
C LEU A 444 8.79 -3.25 28.91
N LYS A 445 9.95 -2.64 29.18
CA LYS A 445 10.94 -2.33 28.14
C LYS A 445 11.46 -3.59 27.43
N LYS A 446 11.73 -4.66 28.20
CA LYS A 446 12.15 -5.96 27.65
C LYS A 446 11.05 -6.55 26.75
N TRP A 447 9.79 -6.44 27.13
CA TRP A 447 8.67 -6.92 26.30
C TRP A 447 8.60 -6.21 24.96
N ILE A 448 8.75 -4.88 24.94
CA ILE A 448 8.82 -4.09 23.70
C ILE A 448 10.00 -4.56 22.84
N GLU A 449 11.19 -4.71 23.41
CA GLU A 449 12.39 -5.16 22.69
C GLU A 449 12.23 -6.56 22.08
N TYR A 450 11.57 -7.48 22.77
CA TYR A 450 11.35 -8.84 22.28
C TYR A 450 10.26 -8.95 21.21
N CYS A 451 9.20 -8.14 21.31
CA CYS A 451 8.08 -8.18 20.37
C CYS A 451 8.34 -7.41 19.07
N GLN A 452 9.44 -6.66 19.00
CA GLN A 452 9.91 -6.00 17.78
C GLN A 452 10.09 -7.00 16.64
N CYS A 453 9.33 -6.79 15.57
CA CYS A 453 9.38 -7.54 14.33
C CYS A 453 9.83 -6.59 13.22
N GLY A 454 10.80 -7.02 12.42
CA GLY A 454 11.27 -6.27 11.25
C GLY A 454 10.30 -6.37 10.07
N THR A 455 9.02 -6.05 10.28
CA THR A 455 8.00 -6.13 9.23
C THR A 455 8.19 -5.00 8.22
N GLU A 456 8.25 -5.32 6.93
CA GLU A 456 8.35 -4.34 5.83
C GLU A 456 7.15 -3.39 5.76
N TYR A 457 6.00 -3.82 6.31
CA TYR A 457 4.73 -3.09 6.30
C TYR A 457 4.52 -2.16 7.50
N GLY A 458 5.42 -2.20 8.47
CA GLY A 458 5.41 -1.37 9.68
C GLY A 458 4.74 -2.02 10.90
N GLN A 459 5.33 -1.77 12.06
CA GLN A 459 4.85 -2.22 13.36
C GLN A 459 4.97 -1.08 14.37
N CYS A 460 3.97 -0.94 15.23
CA CYS A 460 4.07 -0.12 16.44
C CYS A 460 3.66 -0.92 17.68
N ILE A 461 4.41 -0.70 18.76
CA ILE A 461 4.14 -1.21 20.09
C ILE A 461 3.98 -0.02 21.02
N ILE A 462 2.81 0.13 21.64
CA ILE A 462 2.54 1.10 22.71
C ILE A 462 2.39 0.30 23.99
N ALA A 463 3.14 0.64 25.03
CA ALA A 463 3.09 -0.09 26.29
C ALA A 463 2.98 0.88 27.47
N ALA A 464 2.09 0.60 28.40
CA ALA A 464 1.93 1.38 29.62
C ALA A 464 2.05 0.50 30.86
N THR A 465 2.66 1.05 31.91
CA THR A 465 2.63 0.50 33.27
C THR A 465 2.11 1.56 34.22
N SER A 466 1.10 1.20 34.99
CA SER A 466 0.41 2.02 35.99
C SER A 466 0.59 1.42 37.38
N THR A 467 0.39 2.22 38.43
CA THR A 467 0.25 1.65 39.79
C THR A 467 -1.03 0.82 39.88
N ILE A 468 -1.08 -0.14 40.81
CA ILE A 468 -2.23 -1.04 41.00
C ILE A 468 -3.53 -0.24 41.17
N ASP A 469 -3.49 0.79 42.00
CA ASP A 469 -4.61 1.69 42.34
C ASP A 469 -5.10 2.53 41.16
N LYS A 470 -4.26 2.70 40.13
CA LYS A 470 -4.54 3.48 38.92
C LYS A 470 -4.52 2.61 37.66
N SER A 471 -4.78 1.32 37.81
CA SER A 471 -4.77 0.31 36.73
C SER A 471 -5.77 0.59 35.58
N GLU A 472 -6.81 1.40 35.81
CA GLU A 472 -7.78 1.83 34.79
C GLU A 472 -7.35 3.08 34.00
N LEU A 473 -6.38 3.85 34.50
CA LEU A 473 -6.11 5.20 34.00
C LEU A 473 -5.64 5.21 32.53
N PHE A 474 -4.82 4.24 32.13
CA PHE A 474 -4.37 4.10 30.74
C PHE A 474 -5.53 3.79 29.80
N CYS A 475 -6.31 2.73 30.09
CA CYS A 475 -7.46 2.33 29.27
C CYS A 475 -8.49 3.45 29.13
N GLN A 476 -8.82 4.15 30.24
CA GLN A 476 -9.75 5.28 30.22
C GLN A 476 -9.23 6.45 29.37
N THR A 477 -7.93 6.77 29.47
CA THR A 477 -7.31 7.84 28.68
C THR A 477 -7.28 7.50 27.20
N LEU A 478 -6.94 6.25 26.86
CA LEU A 478 -6.95 5.73 25.49
C LEU A 478 -8.36 5.86 24.89
N HIS A 479 -9.39 5.37 25.60
CA HIS A 479 -10.78 5.49 25.18
C HIS A 479 -11.17 6.96 24.94
N ASN A 480 -10.88 7.85 25.89
CA ASN A 480 -11.23 9.27 25.78
C ASN A 480 -10.55 9.96 24.59
N ILE A 481 -9.30 9.60 24.28
CA ILE A 481 -8.62 10.12 23.08
C ILE A 481 -9.35 9.63 21.83
N LEU A 482 -9.55 8.32 21.70
CA LEU A 482 -10.16 7.71 20.51
C LEU A 482 -11.59 8.20 20.27
N ALA A 483 -12.40 8.35 21.32
CA ALA A 483 -13.76 8.86 21.24
C ALA A 483 -13.85 10.34 20.83
N SER A 484 -12.78 11.12 21.05
CA SER A 484 -12.73 12.56 20.73
C SER A 484 -12.24 12.87 19.31
N VAL A 485 -11.84 11.85 18.54
CA VAL A 485 -11.22 12.04 17.22
C VAL A 485 -12.23 12.52 16.19
N ASN A 486 -11.86 13.56 15.43
CA ASN A 486 -12.58 13.91 14.22
C ASN A 486 -12.35 12.85 13.14
N VAL A 487 -13.39 12.08 12.84
CA VAL A 487 -13.36 10.97 11.87
C VAL A 487 -12.92 11.43 10.46
N GLN A 488 -13.12 12.70 10.09
CA GLN A 488 -12.64 13.23 8.79
C GLN A 488 -11.12 13.41 8.72
N VAL A 489 -10.44 13.49 9.87
CA VAL A 489 -8.98 13.60 9.97
C VAL A 489 -8.36 12.24 10.28
N GLY A 490 -9.09 11.41 11.02
CA GLY A 490 -8.59 10.16 11.58
C GLY A 490 -7.54 10.42 12.67
N LEU A 491 -6.88 9.35 13.09
CA LEU A 491 -5.82 9.36 14.09
C LEU A 491 -4.72 8.37 13.68
N SER A 492 -3.51 8.90 13.47
CA SER A 492 -2.32 8.08 13.34
C SER A 492 -1.83 7.59 14.70
N VAL A 493 -1.17 6.45 14.74
CA VAL A 493 -0.52 5.90 15.94
C VAL A 493 0.53 6.87 16.48
N SER A 494 1.25 7.56 15.59
CA SER A 494 2.22 8.60 15.98
C SER A 494 1.54 9.74 16.77
N LYS A 495 0.41 10.25 16.30
CA LYS A 495 -0.40 11.26 17.01
C LYS A 495 -1.03 10.71 18.29
N LEU A 496 -1.50 9.46 18.29
CA LEU A 496 -2.01 8.79 19.48
C LEU A 496 -0.96 8.77 20.59
N ILE A 497 0.29 8.39 20.26
CA ILE A 497 1.39 8.37 21.22
C ILE A 497 1.63 9.77 21.80
N ALA A 498 1.64 10.81 20.97
CA ALA A 498 1.80 12.19 21.44
C ALA A 498 0.66 12.63 22.38
N GLU A 499 -0.59 12.32 22.05
CA GLU A 499 -1.74 12.63 22.91
C GLU A 499 -1.71 11.84 24.22
N LEU A 500 -1.31 10.56 24.19
CA LEU A 500 -1.12 9.76 25.41
C LEU A 500 -0.01 10.37 26.29
N GLN A 501 1.14 10.74 25.72
CA GLN A 501 2.23 11.40 26.45
C GLN A 501 1.82 12.73 27.09
N LYS A 502 0.89 13.45 26.45
CA LYS A 502 0.39 14.74 26.92
C LYS A 502 -0.64 14.59 28.05
N ARG A 503 -1.54 13.60 27.95
CA ARG A 503 -2.67 13.44 28.89
C ARG A 503 -2.37 12.52 30.07
N LEU A 504 -1.43 11.59 29.94
CA LEU A 504 -1.08 10.66 31.03
C LEU A 504 -0.14 11.34 32.05
N PRO A 505 -0.48 11.31 33.36
CA PRO A 505 0.40 11.84 34.40
C PRO A 505 1.61 10.92 34.58
N LYS A 506 2.81 11.45 34.29
CA LYS A 506 4.08 10.70 34.33
C LYS A 506 4.42 10.05 35.68
N GLN A 507 3.82 10.53 36.77
CA GLN A 507 4.01 9.99 38.12
C GLN A 507 3.22 8.70 38.34
N ASP A 508 2.12 8.52 37.61
CA ASP A 508 1.18 7.42 37.82
C ASP A 508 1.24 6.36 36.71
N VAL A 509 1.56 6.80 35.49
CA VAL A 509 1.64 5.94 34.31
C VAL A 509 2.94 6.23 33.58
N ARG A 510 3.76 5.20 33.45
CA ARG A 510 4.91 5.22 32.56
C ARG A 510 4.48 4.65 31.21
N LEU A 511 4.65 5.47 30.17
CA LEU A 511 4.37 5.12 28.79
C LEU A 511 5.69 4.90 28.04
N ASP A 512 5.90 3.69 27.55
CA ASP A 512 6.98 3.32 26.64
C ASP A 512 6.38 2.96 25.28
N PHE A 513 7.11 3.21 24.20
CA PHE A 513 6.65 2.87 22.86
C PHE A 513 7.82 2.55 21.93
N TRP A 514 7.50 1.88 20.85
CA TRP A 514 8.40 1.65 19.73
C TRP A 514 7.60 1.69 18.42
N ILE A 515 8.12 2.41 17.44
CA ILE A 515 7.67 2.35 16.05
C ILE A 515 8.81 1.86 15.16
N SER A 516 8.46 1.05 14.15
CA SER A 516 9.38 0.61 13.10
C SER A 516 9.96 1.79 12.33
N GLU A 517 11.15 1.63 11.77
CA GLU A 517 11.81 2.66 10.96
C GLU A 517 11.24 2.77 9.53
N THR A 518 10.15 2.05 9.24
CA THR A 518 9.39 2.21 8.00
C THR A 518 8.76 3.60 7.97
N GLN A 519 8.77 4.24 6.80
CA GLN A 519 8.13 5.55 6.61
C GLN A 519 6.62 5.41 6.30
N THR A 520 6.08 4.19 6.37
CA THR A 520 4.66 3.90 6.20
C THR A 520 3.85 4.45 7.37
N ILE A 521 2.87 5.31 7.10
CA ILE A 521 1.98 5.84 8.14
C ILE A 521 1.14 4.71 8.74
N ILE A 522 1.09 4.64 10.07
CA ILE A 522 0.23 3.72 10.79
C ILE A 522 -0.99 4.44 11.33
N ASP A 523 -2.15 4.24 10.71
CA ASP A 523 -3.43 4.80 11.17
C ASP A 523 -4.15 3.84 12.12
N ILE A 524 -4.39 4.27 13.36
CA ILE A 524 -5.27 3.53 14.27
C ILE A 524 -6.74 3.77 13.91
N LEU A 525 -7.10 5.00 13.57
CA LEU A 525 -8.41 5.35 13.02
C LEU A 525 -8.17 6.03 11.66
N PRO A 526 -8.54 5.41 10.52
CA PRO A 526 -8.35 6.03 9.21
C PRO A 526 -9.25 7.28 9.06
N SER A 527 -8.86 8.21 8.19
CA SER A 527 -9.74 9.33 7.82
C SER A 527 -10.92 8.81 6.99
N LYS A 528 -12.14 9.26 7.30
CA LYS A 528 -13.34 8.94 6.51
C LYS A 528 -13.97 10.21 5.96
N ASN A 529 -14.32 10.19 4.67
CA ASN A 529 -15.16 11.23 4.09
C ASN A 529 -16.60 10.72 4.04
N TYR A 530 -17.35 10.96 5.11
CA TYR A 530 -18.80 10.99 4.95
C TYR A 530 -19.20 12.41 4.54
N PRO A 531 -19.99 12.59 3.46
CA PRO A 531 -20.68 13.85 3.24
C PRO A 531 -21.51 14.13 4.50
N ASN A 532 -21.35 15.33 5.07
CA ASN A 532 -21.84 15.76 6.38
C ASN A 532 -23.18 15.13 6.79
N PHE A 533 -23.14 14.07 7.60
CA PHE A 533 -24.22 13.79 8.53
C PHE A 533 -23.93 14.54 9.82
N SER A 534 -24.91 15.32 10.26
CA SER A 534 -24.90 16.04 11.53
C SER A 534 -24.29 15.18 12.62
N GLN A 535 -23.24 15.68 13.27
CA GLN A 535 -22.66 15.11 14.47
C GLN A 535 -23.80 14.73 15.42
N ARG A 536 -24.03 13.43 15.66
CA ARG A 536 -24.72 13.03 16.88
C ARG A 536 -23.67 13.08 17.98
N PRO A 537 -23.82 13.96 19.00
CA PRO A 537 -22.97 13.88 20.18
C PRO A 537 -23.26 12.54 20.86
N TYR A 538 -22.24 11.71 20.97
CA TYR A 538 -22.27 10.58 21.91
C TYR A 538 -22.17 11.19 23.31
N LEU A 539 -23.33 11.30 23.99
CA LEU A 539 -23.56 11.19 25.44
C LEU A 539 -24.85 11.96 25.82
N GLN A 540 -25.93 11.21 26.07
CA GLN A 540 -26.90 11.43 27.15
C GLN A 540 -27.94 10.30 27.10
N ARG A 541 -27.62 9.15 27.72
CA ARG A 541 -28.65 8.23 28.21
C ARG A 541 -29.06 8.73 29.59
N ASN A 542 -30.07 9.59 29.62
CA ASN A 542 -30.83 9.81 30.85
C ASN A 542 -31.99 8.82 30.89
N GLN A 543 -32.08 8.17 32.05
CA GLN A 543 -33.18 7.34 32.50
C GLN A 543 -34.51 8.08 32.36
N GLN A 544 -35.47 7.45 31.69
CA GLN A 544 -36.89 7.47 32.06
C GLN A 544 -37.64 6.47 31.17
N GLU A 545 -37.84 5.27 31.71
CA GLU A 545 -38.94 4.42 31.30
C GLU A 545 -40.26 5.14 31.60
N GLN A 546 -41.13 5.26 30.61
CA GLN A 546 -42.58 5.12 30.82
C GLN A 546 -43.29 4.90 29.48
N GLN A 547 -43.74 3.65 29.32
CA GLN A 547 -44.96 3.21 28.66
C GLN A 547 -45.66 4.22 27.73
N LYS A 548 -45.73 3.89 26.43
CA LYS A 548 -46.95 4.11 25.64
C LYS A 548 -47.06 3.11 24.49
N LYS A 549 -48.13 2.33 24.59
CA LYS A 549 -48.70 1.38 23.63
C LYS A 549 -48.84 2.01 22.24
N PHE A 550 -48.52 1.26 21.19
CA PHE A 550 -49.09 1.46 19.86
C PHE A 550 -50.06 0.33 19.53
N PRO A 551 -51.24 0.61 18.93
CA PRO A 551 -52.26 -0.38 18.64
C PRO A 551 -52.01 -1.11 17.32
N SER A 552 -52.42 -2.37 17.33
CA SER A 552 -52.60 -3.27 16.20
C SER A 552 -53.63 -2.75 15.20
N HIS A 553 -53.30 -2.77 13.91
CA HIS A 553 -54.31 -2.79 12.85
C HIS A 553 -54.12 -4.01 11.95
N HIS A 554 -55.15 -4.86 11.99
CA HIS A 554 -55.50 -5.89 11.02
C HIS A 554 -55.75 -5.26 9.64
N LEU A 555 -55.43 -6.01 8.59
CA LEU A 555 -56.18 -6.05 7.34
C LEU A 555 -55.88 -7.39 6.65
N ASP A 556 -56.86 -8.29 6.72
CA ASP A 556 -57.03 -9.42 5.82
C ASP A 556 -57.46 -8.89 4.45
N ASP A 557 -56.86 -9.39 3.36
CA ASP A 557 -57.66 -9.90 2.24
C ASP A 557 -56.84 -10.81 1.34
N VAL A 558 -57.48 -11.90 0.92
CA VAL A 558 -56.93 -13.03 0.17
C VAL A 558 -57.50 -12.99 -1.24
N THR A 559 -56.63 -13.07 -2.26
CA THR A 559 -57.03 -13.58 -3.58
C THR A 559 -55.91 -14.43 -4.19
N GLU A 560 -56.23 -15.73 -4.36
CA GLU A 560 -55.53 -16.77 -5.12
C GLU A 560 -55.39 -16.38 -6.61
N ILE A 561 -54.44 -16.85 -7.42
CA ILE A 561 -54.30 -18.13 -8.18
C ILE A 561 -53.13 -17.87 -9.21
N PRO A 562 -52.46 -18.81 -9.95
CA PRO A 562 -52.07 -20.22 -9.75
C PRO A 562 -50.55 -20.48 -9.87
N SER A 563 -50.14 -21.68 -9.44
CA SER A 563 -48.85 -22.30 -9.74
C SER A 563 -48.82 -22.88 -11.16
N THR A 564 -47.84 -22.47 -11.98
CA THR A 564 -47.49 -23.15 -13.24
C THR A 564 -46.02 -23.53 -13.24
N THR A 565 -45.78 -24.82 -13.02
CA THR A 565 -44.56 -25.55 -13.33
C THR A 565 -44.35 -25.66 -14.84
N LEU A 566 -43.17 -25.27 -15.32
CA LEU A 566 -42.68 -25.59 -16.67
C LEU A 566 -41.19 -26.01 -16.59
N PRO A 567 -40.70 -26.81 -17.54
CA PRO A 567 -39.79 -27.93 -17.27
C PRO A 567 -38.32 -27.65 -17.61
N LEU A 568 -37.42 -28.47 -17.04
CA LEU A 568 -36.02 -28.55 -17.44
C LEU A 568 -35.89 -28.98 -18.92
N PRO A 569 -34.99 -28.36 -19.71
CA PRO A 569 -34.61 -28.91 -21.01
C PRO A 569 -33.53 -30.01 -20.85
N SER A 570 -33.77 -31.14 -21.51
CA SER A 570 -32.82 -32.23 -21.73
C SER A 570 -31.78 -31.86 -22.81
N PRO A 571 -30.64 -32.58 -22.90
CA PRO A 571 -29.46 -32.15 -23.66
C PRO A 571 -29.60 -32.41 -25.17
N ILE A 572 -29.12 -31.47 -25.98
CA ILE A 572 -28.99 -31.60 -27.44
C ILE A 572 -27.57 -32.10 -27.78
N PRO A 573 -27.41 -33.02 -28.76
CA PRO A 573 -26.16 -33.73 -29.01
C PRO A 573 -25.18 -32.89 -29.83
N VAL A 574 -23.89 -33.00 -29.48
CA VAL A 574 -22.78 -32.39 -30.22
C VAL A 574 -22.37 -33.34 -31.35
N THR A 575 -22.54 -32.90 -32.59
CA THR A 575 -21.93 -33.51 -33.78
C THR A 575 -20.51 -32.97 -33.98
N SER A 576 -19.58 -33.90 -34.18
CA SER A 576 -18.18 -33.72 -34.55
C SER A 576 -18.01 -33.25 -36.00
N GLU A 577 -17.01 -32.39 -36.22
CA GLU A 577 -16.22 -32.09 -37.45
C GLU A 577 -15.94 -30.57 -37.48
N ALA A 578 -14.74 -30.01 -37.71
CA ALA A 578 -13.44 -30.53 -38.10
C ALA A 578 -12.34 -29.65 -37.45
N ILE A 579 -11.20 -30.25 -37.14
CA ILE A 579 -10.02 -29.62 -36.54
C ILE A 579 -9.13 -29.10 -37.68
N GLU A 580 -8.96 -27.78 -37.78
CA GLU A 580 -7.81 -27.17 -38.46
C GLU A 580 -6.80 -26.64 -37.44
N THR A 581 -5.55 -27.01 -37.70
CA THR A 581 -4.35 -26.95 -36.87
C THR A 581 -4.00 -25.57 -36.27
N VAL A 582 -3.91 -25.51 -34.93
CA VAL A 582 -3.18 -24.46 -34.20
C VAL A 582 -1.80 -24.99 -33.80
N LYS A 583 -0.73 -24.29 -34.20
CA LYS A 583 0.65 -24.55 -33.78
C LYS A 583 0.79 -24.44 -32.25
N PRO A 584 1.52 -25.33 -31.57
CA PRO A 584 1.71 -25.23 -30.12
C PRO A 584 2.63 -24.05 -29.77
N GLN A 585 2.11 -23.08 -29.01
CA GLN A 585 2.93 -22.11 -28.30
C GLN A 585 3.64 -22.82 -27.15
N LEU A 586 4.96 -23.00 -27.24
CA LEU A 586 5.79 -23.45 -26.11
C LEU A 586 5.88 -22.31 -25.08
N ASN A 587 5.23 -22.46 -23.94
CA ASN A 587 5.46 -21.60 -22.78
C ASN A 587 6.85 -21.88 -22.19
N LEU A 588 7.65 -20.83 -21.97
CA LEU A 588 8.90 -20.88 -21.22
C LEU A 588 8.60 -21.36 -19.78
N LEU A 589 9.02 -22.57 -19.42
CA LEU A 589 8.82 -23.15 -18.09
C LEU A 589 9.96 -22.74 -17.16
N LEU A 590 9.77 -21.64 -16.43
CA LEU A 590 10.66 -21.23 -15.34
C LEU A 590 10.18 -21.82 -14.01
N SER A 591 11.11 -22.23 -13.15
CA SER A 591 10.77 -22.67 -11.79
C SER A 591 10.32 -21.49 -10.92
N SER A 592 9.53 -21.76 -9.87
CA SER A 592 9.10 -20.75 -8.91
C SER A 592 10.26 -20.04 -8.22
N GLU A 593 11.38 -20.74 -8.00
CA GLU A 593 12.61 -20.18 -7.43
C GLU A 593 13.26 -19.19 -8.41
N GLN A 594 13.42 -19.57 -9.67
CA GLN A 594 13.98 -18.69 -10.71
C GLN A 594 13.13 -17.43 -10.94
N LEU A 595 11.80 -17.55 -10.91
CA LEU A 595 10.90 -16.40 -10.99
C LEU A 595 11.08 -15.45 -9.81
N THR A 596 11.20 -15.99 -8.60
CA THR A 596 11.40 -15.19 -7.38
C THR A 596 12.77 -14.51 -7.37
N GLU A 597 13.83 -15.21 -7.78
CA GLU A 597 15.18 -14.64 -7.88
C GLU A 597 15.25 -13.56 -8.96
N LEU A 598 14.62 -13.78 -10.12
CA LEU A 598 14.58 -12.80 -11.21
C LEU A 598 13.74 -11.56 -10.84
N GLU A 599 12.63 -11.74 -10.13
CA GLU A 599 11.83 -10.65 -9.57
C GLU A 599 12.63 -9.85 -8.54
N ASN A 600 13.33 -10.51 -7.62
CA ASN A 600 14.17 -9.86 -6.62
C ASN A 600 15.35 -9.11 -7.25
N LEU A 601 15.92 -9.64 -8.34
CA LEU A 601 16.95 -8.96 -9.10
C LEU A 601 16.40 -7.68 -9.76
N LEU A 602 15.21 -7.76 -10.39
CA LEU A 602 14.53 -6.59 -10.96
C LEU A 602 14.16 -5.56 -9.88
N LYS A 603 13.77 -5.99 -8.68
CA LYS A 603 13.42 -5.09 -7.55
C LYS A 603 14.58 -4.19 -7.12
N GLN A 604 15.82 -4.61 -7.34
CA GLN A 604 17.00 -3.81 -6.99
C GLN A 604 17.08 -2.51 -7.80
N SER A 605 16.60 -2.53 -9.04
CA SER A 605 16.64 -1.38 -9.95
C SER A 605 15.26 -0.75 -10.19
N LEU A 606 14.20 -1.56 -10.27
CA LEU A 606 12.83 -1.14 -10.58
C LEU A 606 11.91 -1.05 -9.36
N GLY A 607 12.42 -1.40 -8.18
CA GLY A 607 11.65 -1.39 -6.94
C GLY A 607 10.34 -2.16 -7.07
N ILE A 608 9.25 -1.52 -6.69
CA ILE A 608 7.90 -2.09 -6.68
C ILE A 608 7.33 -2.39 -8.07
N VAL A 609 7.94 -1.86 -9.15
CA VAL A 609 7.48 -2.05 -10.55
C VAL A 609 8.01 -3.36 -11.15
N ALA A 610 9.03 -3.96 -10.52
CA ALA A 610 9.66 -5.21 -10.95
C ALA A 610 8.70 -6.38 -11.25
N PRO A 611 7.67 -6.67 -10.42
CA PRO A 611 6.73 -7.77 -10.69
C PRO A 611 5.88 -7.53 -11.94
N ILE A 612 5.56 -6.27 -12.25
CA ILE A 612 4.77 -5.86 -13.43
C ILE A 612 5.58 -6.11 -14.70
N VAL A 613 6.82 -5.61 -14.71
CA VAL A 613 7.77 -5.76 -15.82
C VAL A 613 8.06 -7.23 -16.09
N LEU A 614 8.27 -8.02 -15.03
CA LEU A 614 8.48 -9.47 -15.15
C LEU A 614 7.29 -10.16 -15.81
N LYS A 615 6.08 -9.87 -15.38
CA LYS A 615 4.86 -10.46 -15.94
C LYS A 615 4.62 -10.07 -17.40
N LYS A 616 4.94 -8.83 -17.80
CA LYS A 616 4.84 -8.38 -19.20
C LYS A 616 5.87 -9.08 -20.09
N ALA A 617 7.08 -9.28 -19.58
CA ALA A 617 8.16 -9.92 -20.31
C ALA A 617 8.02 -11.45 -20.41
N LEU A 618 7.32 -12.11 -19.48
CA LEU A 618 7.05 -13.56 -19.51
C LEU A 618 6.17 -14.04 -20.68
N LYS A 619 5.71 -13.14 -21.55
CA LYS A 619 4.98 -13.46 -22.79
C LYS A 619 5.89 -13.98 -23.91
N VAL A 620 7.20 -14.05 -23.69
CA VAL A 620 8.19 -14.51 -24.68
C VAL A 620 8.59 -15.97 -24.45
N ASN A 621 8.89 -16.69 -25.53
CA ASN A 621 9.07 -18.16 -25.51
C ASN A 621 10.52 -18.61 -25.22
N ASN A 622 11.44 -17.68 -24.97
CA ASN A 622 12.87 -17.98 -24.80
C ASN A 622 13.48 -17.18 -23.63
N GLY A 623 14.30 -17.83 -22.81
CA GLY A 623 14.97 -17.21 -21.65
C GLY A 623 15.91 -16.08 -22.05
N THR A 624 16.62 -16.18 -23.17
CA THR A 624 17.49 -15.08 -23.65
C THR A 624 16.68 -13.88 -24.14
N GLU A 625 15.52 -14.13 -24.76
CA GLU A 625 14.59 -13.08 -25.17
C GLU A 625 13.89 -12.44 -23.97
N LEU A 626 13.59 -13.24 -22.93
CA LEU A 626 13.08 -12.75 -21.65
C LEU A 626 14.08 -11.79 -21.01
N ILE A 627 15.34 -12.20 -20.89
CA ILE A 627 16.41 -11.34 -20.34
C ILE A 627 16.56 -10.07 -21.17
N ARG A 628 16.57 -10.16 -22.50
CA ARG A 628 16.69 -9.00 -23.39
C ARG A 628 15.51 -8.04 -23.20
N THR A 629 14.30 -8.58 -23.13
CA THR A 629 13.08 -7.81 -22.91
C THR A 629 13.09 -7.14 -21.55
N LEU A 630 13.51 -7.85 -20.50
CA LEU A 630 13.65 -7.32 -19.15
C LEU A 630 14.74 -6.25 -19.04
N ALA A 631 15.88 -6.46 -19.69
CA ALA A 631 16.98 -5.51 -19.71
C ALA A 631 16.57 -4.17 -20.35
N ASN A 632 15.65 -4.18 -21.32
CA ASN A 632 15.15 -2.93 -21.91
C ASN A 632 14.35 -2.06 -20.93
N TYR A 633 13.88 -2.60 -19.81
CA TYR A 633 13.22 -1.81 -18.77
C TYR A 633 14.20 -1.21 -17.75
N LEU A 634 15.51 -1.49 -17.88
CA LEU A 634 16.54 -1.04 -16.95
C LEU A 634 17.38 0.09 -17.56
N PRO A 635 17.93 1.00 -16.74
CA PRO A 635 18.86 2.03 -17.21
C PRO A 635 20.06 1.43 -17.96
N HIS A 636 20.50 2.05 -19.05
CA HIS A 636 21.55 1.51 -19.94
C HIS A 636 22.83 1.08 -19.22
N LYS A 637 23.20 1.75 -18.11
CA LYS A 637 24.38 1.43 -17.29
C LYS A 637 24.24 0.12 -16.49
N GLU A 638 23.02 -0.33 -16.26
CA GLU A 638 22.70 -1.52 -15.46
C GLU A 638 22.29 -2.71 -16.31
N GLN A 639 21.99 -2.50 -17.60
CA GLN A 639 21.51 -3.54 -18.51
C GLN A 639 22.50 -4.70 -18.64
N GLU A 640 23.79 -4.44 -18.86
CA GLU A 640 24.79 -5.51 -19.02
C GLU A 640 24.97 -6.33 -17.73
N LYS A 641 25.09 -5.65 -16.59
CA LYS A 641 25.19 -6.31 -15.28
C LYS A 641 23.95 -7.17 -14.98
N PHE A 642 22.76 -6.64 -15.28
CA PHE A 642 21.51 -7.37 -15.13
C PHE A 642 21.45 -8.58 -16.05
N LYS A 643 21.82 -8.43 -17.33
CA LYS A 643 21.84 -9.56 -18.29
C LYS A 643 22.71 -10.69 -17.78
N GLU A 644 23.90 -10.40 -17.26
CA GLU A 644 24.80 -11.41 -16.68
C GLU A 644 24.18 -12.12 -15.47
N GLN A 645 23.60 -11.38 -14.54
CA GLN A 645 22.98 -11.94 -13.33
C GLN A 645 21.70 -12.73 -13.64
N ALA A 646 20.88 -12.24 -14.57
CA ALA A 646 19.66 -12.92 -15.03
C ALA A 646 19.98 -14.19 -15.84
N LEU A 647 21.04 -14.17 -16.66
CA LEU A 647 21.58 -15.36 -17.32
C LEU A 647 22.01 -16.42 -16.31
N PHE A 648 22.66 -16.00 -15.22
CA PHE A 648 23.07 -16.91 -14.16
C PHE A 648 21.86 -17.59 -13.48
N ILE A 649 20.80 -16.83 -13.18
CA ILE A 649 19.55 -17.36 -12.59
C ILE A 649 18.88 -18.36 -13.54
N LEU A 650 18.81 -18.05 -14.83
CA LEU A 650 18.18 -18.94 -15.83
C LEU A 650 19.01 -20.19 -16.15
N ASN A 651 20.34 -20.10 -16.05
CA ASN A 651 21.25 -21.23 -16.25
C ASN A 651 21.46 -22.08 -14.99
N LYS A 652 20.88 -21.68 -13.85
CA LYS A 652 20.84 -22.48 -12.62
C LYS A 652 20.01 -23.74 -12.91
N LYS A 653 20.66 -24.82 -13.36
CA LYS A 653 20.00 -26.10 -13.63
C LYS A 653 19.24 -26.52 -12.37
N SER A 654 17.93 -26.71 -12.51
CA SER A 654 17.16 -27.54 -11.59
C SER A 654 17.86 -28.89 -11.52
N SER A 655 18.43 -29.24 -10.37
CA SER A 655 19.03 -30.54 -10.11
C SER A 655 17.91 -31.59 -9.97
N PHE A 656 17.26 -31.93 -11.09
CA PHE A 656 16.41 -33.11 -11.19
C PHE A 656 16.44 -33.68 -12.63
N SER A 657 16.73 -34.98 -12.71
CA SER A 657 16.90 -35.86 -13.90
C SER A 657 18.21 -35.65 -14.70
N LEU A 658 19.09 -36.62 -14.95
CA LEU A 658 19.04 -38.09 -14.91
C LEU A 658 20.35 -38.69 -14.34
N SER A 659 20.24 -39.69 -13.47
CA SER A 659 21.01 -40.93 -13.58
C SER A 659 20.15 -42.09 -13.08
N ARG A 660 19.51 -42.77 -14.02
CA ARG A 660 18.75 -43.98 -13.79
C ARG A 660 19.73 -45.14 -13.93
N SER A 661 20.43 -45.48 -12.85
CA SER A 661 20.90 -46.85 -12.52
C SER A 661 21.84 -46.80 -11.30
N ALA A 662 21.38 -47.34 -10.17
CA ALA A 662 22.12 -48.15 -9.18
C ALA A 662 21.58 -47.93 -7.75
N ASN A 663 20.91 -48.97 -7.24
CA ASN A 663 20.65 -49.30 -5.83
C ASN A 663 19.84 -48.31 -4.97
N GLU A 664 18.52 -48.35 -5.12
CA GLU A 664 17.61 -48.12 -3.98
C GLU A 664 17.73 -49.30 -3.01
N GLN A 665 18.65 -49.20 -2.04
CA GLN A 665 18.64 -50.09 -0.88
C GLN A 665 17.65 -49.53 0.14
N THR A 666 16.52 -50.23 0.29
CA THR A 666 15.65 -50.15 1.47
C THR A 666 16.51 -50.34 2.73
N ILE A 667 16.27 -49.51 3.76
CA ILE A 667 17.02 -49.53 5.02
C ILE A 667 16.95 -50.93 5.62
N ASN A 668 18.03 -51.69 5.53
CA ASN A 668 18.16 -53.00 6.16
C ASN A 668 18.96 -52.88 7.46
N ALA A 669 18.81 -53.86 8.35
CA ALA A 669 19.47 -53.85 9.66
C ALA A 669 21.01 -53.78 9.57
N ALA A 670 21.59 -54.29 8.48
CA ALA A 670 23.03 -54.23 8.21
C ALA A 670 23.50 -52.80 7.91
N PHE A 671 22.72 -52.03 7.13
CA PHE A 671 23.00 -50.63 6.83
C PHE A 671 22.87 -49.75 8.07
N LEU A 672 21.81 -49.95 8.88
CA LEU A 672 21.66 -49.25 10.16
C LEU A 672 22.82 -49.55 11.11
N GLY A 673 23.24 -50.81 11.20
CA GLY A 673 24.41 -51.20 12.00
C GLY A 673 25.74 -50.66 11.47
N LYS A 674 25.86 -50.35 10.16
CA LYS A 674 27.01 -49.64 9.59
C LYS A 674 26.98 -48.16 9.98
N CYS A 675 25.83 -47.50 9.84
CA CYS A 675 25.64 -46.12 10.26
C CYS A 675 25.91 -45.94 11.75
N GLU A 676 25.41 -46.83 12.61
CA GLU A 676 25.61 -46.78 14.05
C GLU A 676 27.09 -46.93 14.43
N ARG A 677 27.81 -47.89 13.84
CA ARG A 677 29.25 -48.10 14.11
C ARG A 677 30.10 -46.91 13.67
N GLU A 678 29.89 -46.40 12.46
CA GLU A 678 30.68 -45.27 11.95
C GLU A 678 30.35 -43.98 12.69
N LEU A 679 29.10 -43.76 13.08
CA LEU A 679 28.69 -42.60 13.85
C LEU A 679 29.24 -42.69 15.28
N THR A 680 29.21 -43.86 15.91
CA THR A 680 29.80 -44.08 17.26
C THR A 680 31.31 -43.85 17.25
N ASN A 681 32.01 -44.28 16.20
CA ASN A 681 33.45 -44.05 16.03
C ASN A 681 33.82 -42.57 15.85
N LEU A 682 32.89 -41.73 15.41
CA LEU A 682 33.14 -40.32 15.10
C LEU A 682 32.62 -39.34 16.17
N ILE A 683 31.51 -39.66 16.83
CA ILE A 683 30.85 -38.75 17.79
C ILE A 683 30.53 -39.39 19.15
N GLY A 684 30.91 -40.65 19.39
CA GLY A 684 30.75 -41.32 20.69
C GLY A 684 29.35 -41.92 20.93
N SER A 685 29.02 -42.20 22.20
CA SER A 685 27.87 -43.02 22.62
C SER A 685 26.49 -42.47 22.25
N ASP A 686 26.38 -41.19 21.89
CA ASP A 686 25.11 -40.52 21.54
C ASP A 686 24.63 -40.83 20.11
N ALA A 687 25.39 -41.62 19.35
CA ALA A 687 25.07 -42.03 17.99
C ALA A 687 23.75 -42.82 17.89
N ARG A 688 23.50 -43.71 18.86
CA ARG A 688 22.33 -44.62 18.85
C ARG A 688 21.01 -43.88 19.04
N LEU A 689 20.97 -42.91 19.96
CA LEU A 689 19.80 -42.08 20.24
C LEU A 689 19.44 -41.18 19.05
N ASN A 690 20.44 -40.70 18.32
CA ASN A 690 20.21 -39.85 17.14
C ASN A 690 19.61 -40.60 15.96
N ILE A 691 20.04 -41.85 15.72
CA ILE A 691 19.45 -42.70 14.68
C ILE A 691 18.01 -43.06 15.06
N GLN A 692 17.78 -43.44 16.32
CA GLN A 692 16.44 -43.82 16.80
C GLN A 692 15.44 -42.66 16.74
N HIS A 693 15.83 -41.45 17.18
CA HIS A 693 14.99 -40.26 17.08
C HIS A 693 14.62 -39.90 15.63
N ILE A 694 15.51 -40.12 14.66
CA ILE A 694 15.22 -39.83 13.24
C ILE A 694 14.25 -40.86 12.65
N LEU A 695 14.41 -42.14 13.00
CA LEU A 695 13.53 -43.22 12.55
C LEU A 695 12.12 -43.10 13.18
N GLU A 696 12.00 -42.65 14.43
CA GLU A 696 10.71 -42.47 15.10
C GLU A 696 9.95 -41.21 14.60
N SER A 697 10.67 -40.17 14.17
CA SER A 697 10.08 -38.95 13.63
C SER A 697 9.73 -39.03 12.14
N HIS A 698 10.16 -40.09 11.42
CA HIS A 698 9.96 -40.24 9.98
C HIS A 698 9.69 -41.72 9.62
N THR A 699 8.42 -42.07 9.38
CA THR A 699 7.97 -43.47 9.21
C THR A 699 8.35 -44.13 7.88
N GLN A 700 8.78 -43.37 6.86
CA GLN A 700 9.28 -43.88 5.57
C GLN A 700 10.47 -43.04 5.09
N ILE A 701 11.62 -43.21 5.75
CA ILE A 701 12.87 -42.54 5.37
C ILE A 701 13.74 -43.46 4.50
N THR A 702 14.35 -42.91 3.46
CA THR A 702 15.31 -43.66 2.61
C THR A 702 16.71 -43.66 3.21
N SER A 703 17.56 -44.62 2.82
CA SER A 703 18.96 -44.72 3.29
C SER A 703 19.77 -43.44 3.04
N LYS A 704 19.47 -42.72 1.95
CA LYS A 704 20.11 -41.45 1.61
C LYS A 704 19.64 -40.30 2.51
N GLU A 705 18.34 -40.18 2.71
CA GLU A 705 17.75 -39.15 3.58
C GLU A 705 18.15 -39.34 5.05
N LEU A 706 18.28 -40.59 5.50
CA LEU A 706 18.79 -40.89 6.84
C LEU A 706 20.22 -40.38 7.01
N VAL A 707 21.10 -40.64 6.04
CA VAL A 707 22.49 -40.18 6.09
C VAL A 707 22.58 -38.66 6.03
N ASP A 708 21.80 -38.00 5.18
CA ASP A 708 21.80 -36.53 5.11
C ASP A 708 21.28 -35.89 6.41
N LYS A 709 20.27 -36.47 7.07
CA LYS A 709 19.81 -36.01 8.38
C LYS A 709 20.82 -36.28 9.51
N LEU A 710 21.58 -37.38 9.43
CA LEU A 710 22.65 -37.66 10.39
C LEU A 710 23.83 -36.70 10.22
N ILE A 711 24.23 -36.39 8.99
CA ILE A 711 25.27 -35.40 8.65
C ILE A 711 24.89 -34.03 9.22
N ALA A 712 23.63 -33.61 9.06
CA ALA A 712 23.13 -32.33 9.59
C ALA A 712 23.19 -32.24 11.12
N LYS A 713 23.25 -33.38 11.83
CA LYS A 713 23.39 -33.45 13.29
C LYS A 713 24.85 -33.52 13.77
N ILE A 714 25.83 -33.70 12.88
CA ILE A 714 27.25 -33.66 13.25
C ILE A 714 27.72 -32.20 13.20
N PRO A 715 28.09 -31.58 14.34
CA PRO A 715 28.42 -30.14 14.39
C PRO A 715 29.70 -29.78 13.63
N ASP A 716 30.65 -30.72 13.53
CA ASP A 716 31.91 -30.52 12.82
C ASP A 716 31.77 -30.90 11.33
N PRO A 717 31.91 -29.93 10.40
CA PRO A 717 31.76 -30.17 8.96
C PRO A 717 32.82 -31.11 8.37
N GLN A 718 34.02 -31.22 8.95
CA GLN A 718 35.05 -32.16 8.50
C GLN A 718 34.73 -33.59 8.92
N LEU A 719 34.18 -33.79 10.13
CA LEU A 719 33.71 -35.09 10.59
C LEU A 719 32.44 -35.53 9.84
N ALA A 720 31.56 -34.59 9.53
CA ALA A 720 30.36 -34.84 8.73
C ALA A 720 30.71 -35.30 7.30
N LEU A 721 31.74 -34.69 6.69
CA LEU A 721 32.28 -35.10 5.40
C LEU A 721 32.92 -36.50 5.46
N LYS A 722 33.73 -36.78 6.49
CA LYS A 722 34.34 -38.10 6.71
C LYS A 722 33.28 -39.19 6.93
N PHE A 723 32.22 -38.91 7.69
CA PHE A 723 31.10 -39.84 7.87
C PHE A 723 30.43 -40.16 6.53
N LYS A 724 30.11 -39.12 5.73
CA LYS A 724 29.52 -39.29 4.40
C LYS A 724 30.39 -40.17 3.49
N GLN A 725 31.69 -39.94 3.51
CA GLN A 725 32.67 -40.70 2.72
C GLN A 725 32.79 -42.16 3.17
N ARG A 726 32.68 -42.48 4.46
CA ARG A 726 32.76 -43.88 4.96
C ARG A 726 31.47 -44.68 4.77
N ILE A 727 30.33 -44.00 4.67
CA ILE A 727 29.06 -44.65 4.40
C ILE A 727 28.90 -44.97 2.91
N TRP A 728 29.27 -44.03 2.03
CA TRP A 728 29.04 -44.11 0.58
C TRP A 728 30.28 -44.37 -0.29
N GLY A 729 31.48 -44.23 0.27
CA GLY A 729 32.73 -44.71 -0.30
C GLY A 729 33.05 -46.11 0.21
#